data_AF-A0A3N9NH67-F1
#
_entry.id   AF-A0A3N9NH67-F1
#
_cell.length_a   1.000
_cell.length_b   1.000
_cell.length_c   1.000
_cell.angle_alpha   90.00
_cell.angle_beta   90.00
_cell.angle_gamma   90.00
#
_symmetry.space_group_name_H-M   'P 1'
#
loop_
_entity.id
_entity.type
_entity.pdbx_description
1 polymer ?
#
loop_
_entity_poly.entity_id
_entity_poly.type
_entity_poly.pdbx_seq_one_letter_code
_entity_poly.pdbx_strand_id
1 'polypeptide(L)'
;MNNLLNPTVTESDVEQIAQNLHYDPFQILGPHHIQIGGEQKWVVRAWLPDAAHVSIRVPNDKDEIKMHPAFNEHFFEAVMEWTELPNYQFHIIAHNGHERFVHDPYFFLPQITDQDLYLFGMGDHHKIYEKLGAHLMSVDGVAGVHFAVWAPNARNVSIIGDFNQWHGGKHQMRVLGSSGIWELFVPHIGEGEKYKFEIKDRAGNMKIKSDPYGFFHEVRPHTASIVYDINKYKWNDGEWMENRRHTDALGMPISVYEVHLGSWRRDPENPDRFLSYRELADQLVDYVQEMGYTHIELLPVAEHPLDGSWGYQVTGYYAPTSRYGAPADFQYFVDHCHQNGIGVIVDWVPAHFPKDDFSLARFDGTALYEHADPRLGEHMDWGTLIFNYGRNEVRNFLIANALFWFDKYHIDGIRVDAVASMLYLDYSRSEGQWLPNEFGGRENLAAIAFIKRFNELAFGYYPGILSIAEESTAWPGVSKPTYLGGLGFNLKWNMGWMHDFLTYFGKDPIHRRYHHNMITFALLYAFNENFMLVLSHDEVVHGKRALLDKMPGDFWQKFANLRTLFGFMYGHPGKKLLFQGSEFGQWQEWKESQSLDWHLLQFEPHQKLQRLVKDLNRLCREEPALHQIDFEPSGFEWIDFMDADNSIILFMRKTLDPKDTLVFVCNFTPVYRDSYRIG
;
A
#
# COMPACT_ATOMS: atom_id res chain seq x y z
N MET A 1 8.23 -47.80 -39.98
CA MET A 1 8.88 -47.03 -41.05
C MET A 1 9.40 -45.76 -40.42
N ASN A 2 10.70 -45.69 -40.15
CA ASN A 2 11.35 -44.55 -39.53
C ASN A 2 11.56 -43.46 -40.59
N ASN A 3 10.56 -42.60 -40.80
CA ASN A 3 10.82 -41.30 -41.41
C ASN A 3 11.43 -40.43 -40.31
N LEU A 4 12.76 -40.44 -40.20
CA LEU A 4 13.51 -39.33 -39.62
C LEU A 4 13.24 -38.11 -40.52
N LEU A 5 12.09 -37.47 -40.31
CA LEU A 5 11.84 -36.14 -40.81
C LEU A 5 12.97 -35.27 -40.26
N ASN A 6 13.63 -34.51 -41.13
CA ASN A 6 14.52 -33.46 -40.68
C ASN A 6 13.76 -32.58 -39.67
N PRO A 7 14.41 -32.11 -38.59
CA PRO A 7 13.76 -31.25 -37.62
C PRO A 7 12.97 -30.11 -38.27
N THR A 8 11.77 -29.83 -37.75
CA THR A 8 10.88 -28.79 -38.29
C THR A 8 11.19 -27.37 -37.79
N VAL A 9 12.30 -27.25 -37.05
CA VAL A 9 12.78 -26.07 -36.34
C VAL A 9 14.25 -25.83 -36.72
N THR A 10 14.83 -24.69 -36.38
CA THR A 10 16.28 -24.47 -36.56
C THR A 10 17.05 -24.77 -35.28
N GLU A 11 18.33 -25.14 -35.40
CA GLU A 11 19.22 -25.34 -34.25
C GLU A 11 19.32 -24.07 -33.38
N SER A 12 19.37 -22.89 -34.01
CA SER A 12 19.39 -21.58 -33.35
C SER A 12 18.15 -21.33 -32.48
N ASP A 13 16.96 -21.72 -32.94
CA ASP A 13 15.72 -21.56 -32.16
C ASP A 13 15.74 -22.47 -30.93
N VAL A 14 16.19 -23.72 -31.10
CA VAL A 14 16.33 -24.69 -30.00
C VAL A 14 17.35 -24.18 -28.98
N GLU A 15 18.48 -23.62 -29.42
CA GLU A 15 19.47 -23.01 -28.54
C GLU A 15 18.93 -21.81 -27.76
N GLN A 16 18.14 -20.94 -28.39
CA GLN A 16 17.54 -19.79 -27.71
C GLN A 16 16.56 -20.22 -26.62
N ILE A 17 15.75 -21.25 -26.86
CA ILE A 17 14.86 -21.84 -25.85
C ILE A 17 15.70 -22.50 -24.74
N ALA A 18 16.70 -23.31 -25.09
CA ALA A 18 17.53 -24.03 -24.13
C ALA A 18 18.30 -23.08 -23.20
N GLN A 19 18.76 -21.94 -23.73
CA GLN A 19 19.49 -20.93 -22.97
C GLN A 19 18.56 -19.92 -22.26
N ASN A 20 17.24 -20.08 -22.38
CA ASN A 20 16.23 -19.19 -21.79
C ASN A 20 16.45 -17.73 -22.26
N LEU A 21 16.58 -17.52 -23.57
CA LEU A 21 16.86 -16.23 -24.22
C LEU A 21 15.77 -15.77 -25.19
N HIS A 22 14.80 -16.61 -25.50
CA HIS A 22 13.76 -16.32 -26.49
C HIS A 22 12.70 -15.38 -25.91
N TYR A 23 12.28 -14.37 -26.68
CA TYR A 23 11.33 -13.34 -26.20
C TYR A 23 9.85 -13.76 -26.30
N ASP A 24 9.57 -14.71 -27.19
CA ASP A 24 8.22 -15.25 -27.40
C ASP A 24 8.28 -16.76 -27.67
N PRO A 25 8.45 -17.59 -26.63
CA PRO A 25 8.58 -19.04 -26.78
C PRO A 25 7.42 -19.70 -27.53
N PHE A 26 6.25 -19.06 -27.61
CA PHE A 26 5.07 -19.54 -28.35
C PHE A 26 5.27 -19.53 -29.87
N GLN A 27 6.31 -18.86 -30.41
CA GLN A 27 6.67 -18.97 -31.83
C GLN A 27 7.31 -20.32 -32.17
N ILE A 28 7.80 -21.03 -31.15
CA ILE A 28 8.56 -22.27 -31.30
C ILE A 28 7.84 -23.44 -30.63
N LEU A 29 7.48 -23.27 -29.35
CA LEU A 29 6.84 -24.25 -28.48
C LEU A 29 5.31 -24.24 -28.64
N GLY A 30 4.69 -25.39 -28.41
CA GLY A 30 3.26 -25.57 -28.62
C GLY A 30 2.90 -25.97 -30.05
N PRO A 31 1.61 -25.96 -30.38
CA PRO A 31 1.09 -26.43 -31.65
C PRO A 31 1.21 -25.38 -32.76
N HIS A 32 1.79 -25.78 -33.90
CA HIS A 32 2.02 -24.93 -35.06
C HIS A 32 1.59 -25.59 -36.36
N HIS A 33 1.15 -24.78 -37.32
CA HIS A 33 0.97 -25.25 -38.69
C HIS A 33 2.29 -25.22 -39.46
N ILE A 34 2.58 -26.30 -40.19
CA ILE A 34 3.73 -26.42 -41.10
C ILE A 34 3.30 -27.02 -42.44
N GLN A 35 4.12 -26.81 -43.46
CA GLN A 35 3.94 -27.36 -44.80
C GLN A 35 4.94 -28.50 -45.01
N ILE A 36 4.46 -29.74 -45.14
CA ILE A 36 5.28 -30.91 -45.48
C ILE A 36 4.69 -31.54 -46.73
N GLY A 37 5.47 -31.61 -47.81
CA GLY A 37 5.03 -32.23 -49.05
C GLY A 37 3.86 -31.53 -49.75
N GLY A 38 3.61 -30.25 -49.45
CA GLY A 38 2.49 -29.47 -49.96
C GLY A 38 1.19 -29.60 -49.16
N GLU A 39 1.18 -30.42 -48.10
CA GLU A 39 0.07 -30.56 -47.17
C GLU A 39 0.33 -29.76 -45.89
N GLN A 40 -0.71 -29.11 -45.39
CA GLN A 40 -0.69 -28.44 -44.10
C GLN A 40 -0.84 -29.49 -42.99
N LYS A 41 0.16 -29.59 -42.13
CA LYS A 41 0.19 -30.50 -40.98
C LYS A 41 0.39 -29.70 -39.70
N TRP A 42 0.06 -30.32 -38.57
CA TRP A 42 0.40 -29.78 -37.26
C TRP A 42 1.76 -30.30 -36.83
N VAL A 43 2.53 -29.47 -36.14
CA VAL A 43 3.67 -29.91 -35.34
C VAL A 43 3.48 -29.40 -33.92
N VAL A 44 3.75 -30.26 -32.95
CA VAL A 44 3.79 -29.88 -31.54
C VAL A 44 5.23 -29.96 -31.08
N ARG A 45 5.72 -28.90 -30.44
CA ARG A 45 7.10 -28.84 -29.92
C ARG A 45 7.09 -28.55 -28.43
N ALA A 46 7.97 -29.20 -27.68
CA ALA A 46 8.02 -29.11 -26.23
C ALA A 46 9.47 -29.04 -25.73
N TRP A 47 9.72 -28.14 -24.78
CA TRP A 47 10.98 -28.08 -24.04
C TRP A 47 10.77 -28.66 -22.64
N LEU A 48 11.32 -29.85 -22.39
CA LEU A 48 11.05 -30.65 -21.20
C LEU A 48 12.36 -31.22 -20.62
N PRO A 49 13.14 -30.42 -19.86
CA PRO A 49 14.48 -30.80 -19.40
C PRO A 49 14.53 -31.99 -18.44
N ASP A 50 13.44 -32.33 -17.77
CA ASP A 50 13.38 -33.49 -16.87
C ASP A 50 12.93 -34.79 -17.56
N ALA A 51 12.55 -34.72 -18.85
CA ALA A 51 11.93 -35.82 -19.56
C ALA A 51 12.96 -36.74 -20.23
N ALA A 52 12.82 -38.05 -20.01
CA ALA A 52 13.53 -39.07 -20.79
C ALA A 52 12.75 -39.45 -22.05
N HIS A 53 11.42 -39.56 -21.93
CA HIS A 53 10.51 -39.84 -23.04
C HIS A 53 9.27 -38.95 -22.96
N VAL A 54 8.79 -38.52 -24.12
CA VAL A 54 7.59 -37.69 -24.25
C VAL A 54 6.71 -38.25 -25.36
N SER A 55 5.42 -38.39 -25.08
CA SER A 55 4.39 -38.70 -26.06
C SER A 55 3.23 -37.70 -25.93
N ILE A 56 2.49 -37.49 -27.01
CA ILE A 56 1.27 -36.68 -27.02
C ILE A 56 0.07 -37.60 -26.91
N ARG A 57 -0.88 -37.23 -26.06
CA ARG A 57 -2.13 -37.93 -25.86
C ARG A 57 -3.31 -36.97 -25.92
N VAL A 58 -4.34 -37.33 -26.67
CA VAL A 58 -5.64 -36.64 -26.61
C VAL A 58 -6.47 -37.26 -25.48
N PRO A 59 -7.07 -36.48 -24.58
CA PRO A 59 -7.94 -36.99 -23.52
C PRO A 59 -9.02 -37.91 -24.10
N ASN A 60 -9.21 -39.08 -23.47
CA ASN A 60 -10.10 -40.17 -23.89
C ASN A 60 -9.63 -41.03 -25.07
N ASP A 61 -8.52 -40.68 -25.73
CA ASP A 61 -7.85 -41.57 -26.68
C ASP A 61 -6.92 -42.55 -25.93
N LYS A 62 -6.74 -43.73 -26.51
CA LYS A 62 -5.77 -44.74 -26.07
C LYS A 62 -4.46 -44.66 -26.85
N ASP A 63 -4.50 -44.09 -28.04
CA ASP A 63 -3.32 -43.97 -28.89
C ASP A 63 -2.47 -42.77 -28.42
N GLU A 64 -1.18 -43.01 -28.29
CA GLU A 64 -0.19 -41.97 -27.96
C GLU A 64 0.78 -41.82 -29.12
N ILE A 65 1.13 -40.57 -29.42
CA ILE A 65 2.07 -40.26 -30.50
C ILE A 65 3.40 -39.87 -29.88
N LYS A 66 4.42 -40.71 -30.08
CA LYS A 66 5.75 -40.48 -29.55
C LYS A 66 6.37 -39.22 -30.15
N MET A 67 6.93 -38.36 -29.30
CA MET A 67 7.75 -37.22 -29.73
C MET A 67 9.22 -37.63 -29.83
N HIS A 68 9.95 -36.96 -30.71
CA HIS A 68 11.37 -37.23 -30.98
C HIS A 68 12.23 -36.02 -30.62
N PRO A 69 13.42 -36.23 -30.02
CA PRO A 69 14.37 -35.14 -29.80
C PRO A 69 14.80 -34.47 -31.12
N ALA A 70 14.91 -33.14 -31.11
CA ALA A 70 15.36 -32.34 -32.26
C ALA A 70 16.46 -31.35 -31.83
N PHE A 71 17.68 -31.54 -32.35
CA PHE A 71 18.93 -30.81 -32.03
C PHE A 71 19.39 -30.85 -30.56
N ASN A 72 18.50 -31.01 -29.60
CA ASN A 72 18.77 -31.11 -28.17
C ASN A 72 17.96 -32.27 -27.56
N GLU A 73 18.54 -33.01 -26.62
CA GLU A 73 17.88 -34.17 -25.99
C GLU A 73 16.64 -33.81 -25.15
N HIS A 74 16.51 -32.55 -24.74
CA HIS A 74 15.40 -32.01 -23.96
C HIS A 74 14.34 -31.29 -24.80
N PHE A 75 14.60 -31.10 -26.11
CA PHE A 75 13.66 -30.46 -27.03
C PHE A 75 13.00 -31.54 -27.90
N PHE A 76 11.70 -31.69 -27.77
CA PHE A 76 10.93 -32.74 -28.44
C PHE A 76 9.99 -32.14 -29.50
N GLU A 77 9.82 -32.83 -30.62
CA GLU A 77 8.78 -32.50 -31.61
C GLU A 77 8.04 -33.75 -32.11
N ALA A 78 6.78 -33.56 -32.54
CA ALA A 78 6.00 -34.56 -33.26
C ALA A 78 5.12 -33.89 -34.32
N VAL A 79 5.10 -34.47 -35.52
CA VAL A 79 4.21 -34.05 -36.61
C VAL A 79 2.92 -34.86 -36.54
N MET A 80 1.79 -34.16 -36.61
CA MET A 80 0.46 -34.71 -36.40
C MET A 80 -0.42 -34.47 -37.64
N GLU A 81 -1.29 -35.44 -37.92
CA GLU A 81 -2.27 -35.37 -39.02
C GLU A 81 -3.66 -34.96 -38.51
N TRP A 82 -3.69 -34.06 -37.53
CA TRP A 82 -4.94 -33.54 -36.98
C TRP A 82 -5.65 -32.61 -37.97
N THR A 83 -6.96 -32.77 -38.12
CA THR A 83 -7.79 -31.82 -38.89
C THR A 83 -8.07 -30.55 -38.10
N GLU A 84 -8.35 -30.70 -36.82
CA GLU A 84 -8.54 -29.62 -35.85
C GLU A 84 -7.63 -29.87 -34.66
N LEU A 85 -7.14 -28.81 -34.02
CA LEU A 85 -6.25 -28.93 -32.86
C LEU A 85 -7.03 -29.43 -31.64
N PRO A 86 -6.82 -30.66 -31.16
CA PRO A 86 -7.47 -31.13 -29.95
C PRO A 86 -6.78 -30.54 -28.72
N ASN A 87 -7.51 -30.45 -27.61
CA ASN A 87 -6.90 -30.15 -26.31
C ASN A 87 -6.08 -31.38 -25.86
N TYR A 88 -4.77 -31.40 -26.17
CA TYR A 88 -3.88 -32.53 -25.91
C TYR A 88 -3.09 -32.37 -24.60
N GLN A 89 -2.49 -33.46 -24.16
CA GLN A 89 -1.58 -33.52 -23.02
C GLN A 89 -0.25 -34.18 -23.42
N PHE A 90 0.83 -33.78 -22.77
CA PHE A 90 2.07 -34.53 -22.78
C PHE A 90 2.02 -35.63 -21.74
N HIS A 91 2.27 -36.86 -22.17
CA HIS A 91 2.66 -37.96 -21.31
C HIS A 91 4.18 -37.96 -21.20
N ILE A 92 4.69 -37.64 -20.01
CA ILE A 92 6.12 -37.47 -19.74
C ILE A 92 6.60 -38.59 -18.83
N ILE A 93 7.64 -39.29 -19.24
CA ILE A 93 8.39 -40.25 -18.42
C ILE A 93 9.73 -39.62 -18.08
N ALA A 94 9.97 -39.34 -16.80
CA ALA A 94 11.23 -38.78 -16.31
C ALA A 94 12.34 -39.84 -16.25
N HIS A 95 13.60 -39.41 -16.11
CA HIS A 95 14.76 -40.32 -16.03
C HIS A 95 14.71 -41.32 -14.85
N ASN A 96 13.98 -40.99 -13.78
CA ASN A 96 13.75 -41.87 -12.64
C ASN A 96 12.56 -42.83 -12.83
N GLY A 97 11.91 -42.82 -14.00
CA GLY A 97 10.73 -43.63 -14.31
C GLY A 97 9.40 -43.04 -13.81
N HIS A 98 9.38 -41.85 -13.21
CA HIS A 98 8.14 -41.19 -12.80
C HIS A 98 7.37 -40.71 -14.03
N GLU A 99 6.08 -41.09 -14.12
CA GLU A 99 5.18 -40.72 -15.20
C GLU A 99 4.25 -39.58 -14.78
N ARG A 100 3.97 -38.64 -15.70
CA ARG A 100 2.99 -37.57 -15.47
C ARG A 100 2.30 -37.17 -16.77
N PHE A 101 1.04 -36.74 -16.66
CA PHE A 101 0.27 -36.12 -17.74
C PHE A 101 0.15 -34.63 -17.45
N VAL A 102 0.56 -33.78 -18.39
CA VAL A 102 0.51 -32.32 -18.24
C VAL A 102 -0.09 -31.69 -19.50
N HIS A 103 -0.93 -30.67 -19.33
CA HIS A 103 -1.29 -29.82 -20.48
C HIS A 103 -0.08 -28.99 -20.88
N ASP A 104 0.00 -28.67 -22.17
CA ASP A 104 1.03 -27.80 -22.70
C ASP A 104 0.76 -26.34 -22.31
N PRO A 105 1.65 -25.68 -21.53
CA PRO A 105 1.49 -24.26 -21.21
C PRO A 105 1.49 -23.35 -22.45
N TYR A 106 2.10 -23.81 -23.55
CA TYR A 106 2.21 -23.07 -24.81
C TYR A 106 1.05 -23.32 -25.78
N PHE A 107 0.00 -24.04 -25.35
CA PHE A 107 -1.24 -24.22 -26.09
C PHE A 107 -2.14 -22.97 -26.06
N PHE A 108 -2.12 -22.22 -24.96
CA PHE A 108 -3.15 -21.23 -24.65
C PHE A 108 -2.88 -19.86 -25.29
N LEU A 109 -3.92 -19.27 -25.88
CA LEU A 109 -3.87 -17.92 -26.47
C LEU A 109 -3.67 -16.82 -25.42
N PRO A 110 -3.37 -15.57 -25.82
CA PRO A 110 -3.24 -14.46 -24.87
C PRO A 110 -4.49 -14.20 -24.04
N GLN A 111 -4.29 -13.93 -22.74
CA GLN A 111 -5.39 -13.67 -21.80
C GLN A 111 -5.58 -12.17 -21.51
N ILE A 112 -4.59 -11.35 -21.88
CA ILE A 112 -4.67 -9.89 -21.83
C ILE A 112 -5.13 -9.36 -23.18
N THR A 113 -6.15 -8.49 -23.18
CA THR A 113 -6.74 -7.96 -24.41
C THR A 113 -5.97 -6.75 -24.94
N ASP A 114 -6.11 -6.45 -26.24
CA ASP A 114 -5.52 -5.24 -26.84
C ASP A 114 -5.98 -3.95 -26.14
N GLN A 115 -7.22 -3.94 -25.62
CA GLN A 115 -7.75 -2.80 -24.87
C GLN A 115 -7.03 -2.63 -23.53
N ASP A 116 -6.74 -3.72 -22.82
CA ASP A 116 -5.99 -3.70 -21.56
C ASP A 116 -4.57 -3.16 -21.81
N LEU A 117 -3.88 -3.66 -22.85
CA LEU A 117 -2.56 -3.19 -23.25
C LEU A 117 -2.55 -1.69 -23.61
N TYR A 118 -3.57 -1.24 -24.35
CA TYR A 118 -3.73 0.15 -24.73
C TYR A 118 -3.93 1.06 -23.51
N LEU A 119 -4.86 0.72 -22.62
CA LEU A 119 -5.14 1.52 -21.42
C LEU A 119 -3.92 1.56 -20.48
N PHE A 120 -3.21 0.45 -20.34
CA PHE A 120 -2.00 0.41 -19.53
C PHE A 120 -0.88 1.29 -20.11
N GLY A 121 -0.65 1.23 -21.43
CA GLY A 121 0.32 2.09 -22.11
C GLY A 121 -0.01 3.59 -22.04
N MET A 122 -1.30 3.93 -21.94
CA MET A 122 -1.77 5.31 -21.68
C MET A 122 -1.65 5.72 -20.20
N GLY A 123 -1.49 4.73 -19.31
CA GLY A 123 -1.44 4.92 -17.87
C GLY A 123 -2.80 5.23 -17.25
N ASP A 124 -3.88 4.69 -17.82
CA ASP A 124 -5.28 4.94 -17.46
C ASP A 124 -6.09 3.65 -17.21
N HIS A 125 -5.41 2.51 -17.02
CA HIS A 125 -6.05 1.25 -16.68
C HIS A 125 -6.28 1.13 -15.16
N HIS A 126 -7.38 1.68 -14.65
CA HIS A 126 -7.62 1.78 -13.20
C HIS A 126 -7.81 0.43 -12.46
N LYS A 127 -8.14 -0.64 -13.20
CA LYS A 127 -8.21 -2.03 -12.70
C LYS A 127 -7.14 -2.95 -13.27
N ILE A 128 -5.94 -2.44 -13.55
CA ILE A 128 -4.84 -3.24 -14.14
C ILE A 128 -4.45 -4.44 -13.27
N TYR A 129 -4.68 -4.36 -11.96
CA TYR A 129 -4.47 -5.46 -11.03
C TYR A 129 -5.36 -6.68 -11.30
N GLU A 130 -6.42 -6.58 -12.10
CA GLU A 130 -7.21 -7.74 -12.56
C GLU A 130 -6.53 -8.51 -13.71
N LYS A 131 -5.40 -8.00 -14.22
CA LYS A 131 -4.69 -8.53 -15.40
C LYS A 131 -3.22 -8.82 -15.11
N LEU A 132 -2.51 -7.88 -14.50
CA LEU A 132 -1.14 -8.07 -14.03
C LEU A 132 -1.16 -8.76 -12.65
N GLY A 133 -0.11 -9.53 -12.37
CA GLY A 133 -0.03 -10.36 -11.18
C GLY A 133 -0.25 -11.85 -11.49
N ALA A 134 -0.80 -12.58 -10.52
CA ALA A 134 -1.18 -13.99 -10.67
C ALA A 134 -2.68 -14.18 -10.42
N HIS A 135 -3.38 -14.73 -11.42
CA HIS A 135 -4.84 -14.84 -11.43
C HIS A 135 -5.28 -16.29 -11.64
N LEU A 136 -6.08 -16.80 -10.70
CA LEU A 136 -6.75 -18.08 -10.84
C LEU A 136 -7.82 -17.96 -11.92
N MET A 137 -7.73 -18.80 -12.95
CA MET A 137 -8.72 -18.80 -14.03
C MET A 137 -8.84 -20.16 -14.71
N SER A 138 -9.87 -20.29 -15.55
CA SER A 138 -10.01 -21.43 -16.45
C SER A 138 -9.96 -20.97 -17.90
N VAL A 139 -9.03 -21.55 -18.67
CA VAL A 139 -8.84 -21.29 -20.10
C VAL A 139 -9.12 -22.59 -20.84
N ASP A 140 -10.01 -22.55 -21.83
CA ASP A 140 -10.39 -23.72 -22.64
C ASP A 140 -10.77 -24.96 -21.83
N GLY A 141 -11.43 -24.76 -20.68
CA GLY A 141 -11.88 -25.83 -19.77
C GLY A 141 -10.79 -26.39 -18.85
N VAL A 142 -9.58 -25.83 -18.87
CA VAL A 142 -8.46 -26.20 -18.00
C VAL A 142 -8.31 -25.15 -16.91
N ALA A 143 -8.32 -25.55 -15.64
CA ALA A 143 -8.04 -24.65 -14.53
C ALA A 143 -6.52 -24.45 -14.37
N GLY A 144 -6.11 -23.25 -13.95
CA GLY A 144 -4.71 -22.91 -13.74
C GLY A 144 -4.53 -21.48 -13.24
N VAL A 145 -3.32 -20.96 -13.39
CA VAL A 145 -2.97 -19.59 -13.02
C VAL A 145 -2.39 -18.87 -14.22
N HIS A 146 -2.93 -17.70 -14.52
CA HIS A 146 -2.34 -16.76 -15.47
C HIS A 146 -1.42 -15.81 -14.72
N PHE A 147 -0.18 -15.72 -15.19
CA PHE A 147 0.81 -14.78 -14.68
C PHE A 147 1.06 -13.71 -15.72
N ALA A 148 1.15 -12.45 -15.28
CA ALA A 148 1.60 -11.38 -16.13
C ALA A 148 2.41 -10.31 -15.39
N VAL A 149 3.48 -9.84 -16.03
CA VAL A 149 4.43 -8.87 -15.44
C VAL A 149 4.97 -7.91 -16.47
N TRP A 150 5.09 -6.63 -16.11
CA TRP A 150 5.66 -5.60 -16.97
C TRP A 150 7.19 -5.54 -16.83
N ALA A 151 7.90 -5.86 -17.91
CA ALA A 151 9.36 -5.87 -17.99
C ALA A 151 9.83 -5.59 -19.44
N PRO A 152 9.60 -4.38 -19.97
CA PRO A 152 9.75 -4.06 -21.40
C PRO A 152 11.17 -4.23 -21.94
N ASN A 153 12.19 -4.06 -21.10
CA ASN A 153 13.58 -4.16 -21.52
C ASN A 153 14.20 -5.53 -21.21
N ALA A 154 13.45 -6.45 -20.60
CA ALA A 154 13.93 -7.80 -20.39
C ALA A 154 14.23 -8.46 -21.74
N ARG A 155 15.29 -9.26 -21.79
CA ARG A 155 15.55 -10.18 -22.90
C ARG A 155 14.60 -11.37 -22.82
N ASN A 156 14.36 -11.86 -21.61
CA ASN A 156 13.47 -12.98 -21.35
C ASN A 156 12.94 -12.93 -19.91
N VAL A 157 11.75 -13.47 -19.70
CA VAL A 157 11.12 -13.64 -18.38
C VAL A 157 10.62 -15.07 -18.25
N SER A 158 10.79 -15.66 -17.08
CA SER A 158 10.24 -16.97 -16.76
C SER A 158 9.57 -16.95 -15.40
N ILE A 159 8.50 -17.73 -15.26
CA ILE A 159 7.87 -17.94 -13.97
C ILE A 159 8.56 -19.12 -13.27
N ILE A 160 9.01 -18.91 -12.03
CA ILE A 160 9.65 -19.92 -11.19
C ILE A 160 8.88 -20.07 -9.89
N GLY A 161 8.79 -21.29 -9.38
CA GLY A 161 8.05 -21.57 -8.15
C GLY A 161 8.15 -23.04 -7.75
N ASP A 162 7.37 -23.42 -6.74
CA ASP A 162 7.38 -24.79 -6.21
C ASP A 162 6.99 -25.81 -7.30
N PHE A 163 5.97 -25.49 -8.11
CA PHE A 163 5.48 -26.31 -9.24
C PHE A 163 6.53 -26.65 -10.31
N ASN A 164 7.64 -25.90 -10.41
CA ASN A 164 8.73 -26.19 -11.35
C ASN A 164 10.11 -26.31 -10.70
N GLN A 165 10.14 -26.49 -9.37
CA GLN A 165 11.37 -26.60 -8.57
C GLN A 165 12.30 -25.39 -8.78
N TRP A 166 11.71 -24.21 -8.90
CA TRP A 166 12.42 -22.94 -9.05
C TRP A 166 13.35 -22.87 -10.29
N HIS A 167 12.99 -23.56 -11.38
CA HIS A 167 13.82 -23.68 -12.58
C HIS A 167 13.30 -22.81 -13.75
N GLY A 168 14.00 -21.70 -14.04
CA GLY A 168 13.60 -20.70 -15.05
C GLY A 168 13.37 -21.24 -16.46
N GLY A 169 14.16 -22.23 -16.90
CA GLY A 169 14.01 -22.78 -18.25
C GLY A 169 12.71 -23.54 -18.53
N LYS A 170 11.87 -23.86 -17.53
CA LYS A 170 10.69 -24.73 -17.70
C LYS A 170 9.40 -23.98 -18.08
N HIS A 171 9.26 -22.73 -17.68
CA HIS A 171 8.06 -21.93 -17.89
C HIS A 171 8.43 -20.52 -18.35
N GLN A 172 8.88 -20.42 -19.60
CA GLN A 172 9.29 -19.18 -20.24
C GLN A 172 8.03 -18.43 -20.69
N MET A 173 8.00 -17.12 -20.48
CA MET A 173 6.83 -16.28 -20.78
C MET A 173 6.95 -15.67 -22.17
N ARG A 174 5.84 -15.27 -22.78
CA ARG A 174 5.86 -14.45 -24.02
C ARG A 174 5.69 -12.98 -23.70
N VAL A 175 6.36 -12.11 -24.45
CA VAL A 175 6.05 -10.68 -24.45
C VAL A 175 4.89 -10.36 -25.41
N LEU A 176 3.95 -9.53 -24.96
CA LEU A 176 2.79 -9.10 -25.74
C LEU A 176 3.11 -7.87 -26.58
N GLY A 177 3.67 -8.11 -27.76
CA GLY A 177 4.01 -7.05 -28.72
C GLY A 177 4.93 -6.00 -28.11
N SER A 178 4.64 -4.72 -28.39
CA SER A 178 5.43 -3.59 -27.88
C SER A 178 5.04 -3.12 -26.47
N SER A 179 4.07 -3.76 -25.82
CA SER A 179 3.61 -3.35 -24.47
C SER A 179 4.68 -3.60 -23.40
N GLY A 180 5.56 -4.58 -23.63
CA GLY A 180 6.52 -5.03 -22.64
C GLY A 180 5.93 -5.83 -21.48
N ILE A 181 4.65 -6.19 -21.57
CA ILE A 181 4.02 -7.14 -20.63
C ILE A 181 4.38 -8.55 -21.08
N TRP A 182 4.88 -9.34 -20.15
CA TRP A 182 5.13 -10.76 -20.30
C TRP A 182 4.01 -11.55 -19.66
N GLU A 183 3.52 -12.61 -20.30
CA GLU A 183 2.51 -13.49 -19.72
C GLU A 183 2.74 -14.99 -19.98
N LEU A 184 2.13 -15.81 -19.12
CA LEU A 184 2.01 -17.26 -19.30
C LEU A 184 0.83 -17.78 -18.47
N PHE A 185 0.01 -18.65 -19.06
CA PHE A 185 -0.93 -19.47 -18.32
C PHE A 185 -0.29 -20.81 -17.98
N VAL A 186 -0.25 -21.15 -16.69
CA VAL A 186 0.26 -22.44 -16.20
C VAL A 186 -0.91 -23.30 -15.76
N PRO A 187 -1.19 -24.42 -16.45
CA PRO A 187 -2.32 -25.28 -16.13
C PRO A 187 -2.09 -26.08 -14.84
N HIS A 188 -3.18 -26.42 -14.16
CA HIS A 188 -3.27 -27.32 -13.00
C HIS A 188 -2.57 -26.87 -11.71
N ILE A 189 -2.01 -25.67 -11.69
CA ILE A 189 -1.54 -25.03 -10.46
C ILE A 189 -2.66 -24.14 -9.89
N GLY A 190 -2.55 -23.78 -8.60
CA GLY A 190 -3.66 -23.13 -7.90
C GLY A 190 -3.22 -22.19 -6.77
N GLU A 191 -4.19 -21.86 -5.92
CA GLU A 191 -3.96 -21.02 -4.75
C GLU A 191 -2.91 -21.61 -3.82
N GLY A 192 -2.07 -20.76 -3.24
CA GLY A 192 -1.01 -21.15 -2.31
C GLY A 192 0.34 -21.45 -2.97
N GLU A 193 0.40 -21.52 -4.30
CA GLU A 193 1.65 -21.70 -5.03
C GLU A 193 2.58 -20.51 -4.82
N LYS A 194 3.81 -20.81 -4.38
CA LYS A 194 4.87 -19.82 -4.21
C LYS A 194 5.58 -19.61 -5.53
N TYR A 195 5.78 -18.36 -5.92
CA TYR A 195 6.40 -18.02 -7.18
C TYR A 195 7.20 -16.71 -7.15
N LYS A 196 8.07 -16.57 -8.15
CA LYS A 196 8.82 -15.36 -8.52
C LYS A 196 9.02 -15.31 -10.04
N PHE A 197 9.44 -14.16 -10.53
CA PHE A 197 9.90 -14.00 -11.91
C PHE A 197 11.42 -14.08 -11.99
N GLU A 198 11.93 -14.98 -12.82
CA GLU A 198 13.32 -14.95 -13.29
C GLU A 198 13.37 -14.02 -14.52
N ILE A 199 14.12 -12.94 -14.43
CA ILE A 199 14.24 -11.93 -15.49
C ILE A 199 15.69 -11.91 -15.96
N LYS A 200 15.92 -12.13 -17.25
CA LYS A 200 17.21 -11.88 -17.89
C LYS A 200 17.20 -10.54 -18.59
N ASP A 201 18.11 -9.65 -18.22
CA ASP A 201 18.27 -8.37 -18.89
C ASP A 201 18.99 -8.50 -20.25
N ARG A 202 19.08 -7.41 -21.00
CA ARG A 202 19.79 -7.39 -22.29
C ARG A 202 21.30 -7.55 -22.19
N ALA A 203 21.90 -7.36 -21.02
CA ALA A 203 23.31 -7.65 -20.78
C ALA A 203 23.54 -9.14 -20.44
N GLY A 204 22.47 -9.90 -20.23
CA GLY A 204 22.52 -11.32 -19.85
C GLY A 204 22.56 -11.55 -18.34
N ASN A 205 22.42 -10.50 -17.51
CA ASN A 205 22.32 -10.68 -16.07
C ASN A 205 20.95 -11.24 -15.72
N MET A 206 20.93 -12.19 -14.79
CA MET A 206 19.72 -12.79 -14.26
C MET A 206 19.34 -12.12 -12.94
N LYS A 207 18.05 -11.83 -12.78
CA LYS A 207 17.42 -11.29 -11.57
C LYS A 207 16.25 -12.17 -11.17
N ILE A 208 16.02 -12.30 -9.87
CA ILE A 208 14.87 -13.02 -9.32
C ILE A 208 14.01 -12.01 -8.56
N LYS A 209 12.80 -11.76 -9.06
CA LYS A 209 11.91 -10.70 -8.61
C LYS A 209 10.62 -11.27 -8.03
N SER A 210 10.17 -10.67 -6.94
CA SER A 210 8.80 -10.83 -6.44
C SER A 210 7.85 -10.14 -7.40
N ASP A 211 6.59 -10.56 -7.41
CA ASP A 211 5.57 -9.96 -8.25
C ASP A 211 5.22 -8.55 -7.77
N PRO A 212 5.39 -7.50 -8.59
CA PRO A 212 4.93 -6.14 -8.25
C PRO A 212 3.43 -6.06 -7.94
N TYR A 213 2.63 -6.93 -8.55
CA TYR A 213 1.17 -7.02 -8.43
C TYR A 213 0.73 -8.24 -7.61
N GLY A 214 1.65 -8.88 -6.86
CA GLY A 214 1.32 -10.01 -6.01
C GLY A 214 0.34 -9.63 -4.91
N PHE A 215 -0.68 -10.48 -4.69
CA PHE A 215 -1.71 -10.26 -3.66
C PHE A 215 -1.36 -10.85 -2.30
N PHE A 216 -0.35 -11.71 -2.23
CA PHE A 216 0.14 -12.29 -1.00
C PHE A 216 1.63 -12.64 -1.13
N HIS A 217 2.36 -12.62 -0.03
CA HIS A 217 3.80 -12.91 0.00
C HIS A 217 4.13 -13.82 1.18
N GLU A 218 5.28 -14.48 1.11
CA GLU A 218 5.84 -15.19 2.26
C GLU A 218 6.21 -14.23 3.39
N VAL A 219 6.13 -14.74 4.62
CA VAL A 219 6.57 -13.98 5.81
C VAL A 219 8.06 -13.66 5.72
N ARG A 220 8.39 -12.38 5.87
CA ARG A 220 9.77 -11.89 5.90
C ARG A 220 10.66 -12.71 6.86
N PRO A 221 11.91 -13.05 6.49
CA PRO A 221 12.69 -12.48 5.38
C PRO A 221 12.51 -13.19 4.04
N HIS A 222 11.58 -14.16 3.94
CA HIS A 222 11.24 -14.76 2.66
C HIS A 222 10.50 -13.76 1.77
N THR A 223 10.54 -13.98 0.46
CA THR A 223 10.14 -12.97 -0.53
C THR A 223 9.38 -13.55 -1.73
N ALA A 224 9.01 -14.83 -1.74
CA ALA A 224 8.16 -15.31 -2.82
C ALA A 224 6.78 -14.66 -2.74
N SER A 225 6.22 -14.35 -3.89
CA SER A 225 4.79 -14.07 -4.01
C SER A 225 4.02 -15.40 -3.90
N ILE A 226 2.78 -15.34 -3.47
CA ILE A 226 1.90 -16.49 -3.29
C ILE A 226 0.64 -16.24 -4.10
N VAL A 227 0.26 -17.20 -4.96
CA VAL A 227 -1.00 -17.14 -5.70
C VAL A 227 -2.15 -17.12 -4.70
N TYR A 228 -3.04 -16.14 -4.82
CA TYR A 228 -4.13 -15.94 -3.86
C TYR A 228 -5.42 -15.52 -4.55
N ASP A 229 -6.55 -16.13 -4.18
CA ASP A 229 -7.87 -15.68 -4.62
C ASP A 229 -8.32 -14.49 -3.76
N ILE A 230 -8.11 -13.27 -4.26
CA ILE A 230 -8.47 -12.04 -3.57
C ILE A 230 -9.98 -11.84 -3.38
N ASN A 231 -10.81 -12.53 -4.18
CA ASN A 231 -12.26 -12.34 -4.20
C ASN A 231 -13.02 -13.35 -3.33
N LYS A 232 -12.33 -14.21 -2.58
CA LYS A 232 -12.98 -15.29 -1.80
C LYS A 232 -13.67 -14.84 -0.51
N TYR A 233 -13.31 -13.67 0.04
CA TYR A 233 -13.93 -13.15 1.26
C TYR A 233 -15.34 -12.61 0.99
N LYS A 234 -16.25 -12.81 1.94
CA LYS A 234 -17.64 -12.34 1.87
C LYS A 234 -17.88 -11.23 2.88
N TRP A 235 -18.01 -10.02 2.38
CA TRP A 235 -18.25 -8.80 3.17
C TRP A 235 -19.67 -8.73 3.75
N ASN A 236 -19.80 -8.07 4.90
CA ASN A 236 -21.09 -7.78 5.55
C ASN A 236 -21.23 -6.29 5.90
N ASP A 237 -20.54 -5.41 5.17
CA ASP A 237 -20.45 -3.96 5.42
C ASP A 237 -21.27 -3.10 4.44
N GLY A 238 -22.22 -3.70 3.72
CA GLY A 238 -22.98 -3.01 2.66
C GLY A 238 -23.69 -1.73 3.14
N GLU A 239 -24.22 -1.71 4.36
CA GLU A 239 -24.83 -0.52 4.96
C GLU A 239 -23.80 0.59 5.23
N TRP A 240 -22.61 0.23 5.73
CA TRP A 240 -21.51 1.18 5.95
C TRP A 240 -21.06 1.81 4.64
N MET A 241 -20.82 0.99 3.61
CA MET A 241 -20.34 1.44 2.30
C MET A 241 -21.34 2.39 1.62
N GLU A 242 -22.65 2.11 1.77
CA GLU A 242 -23.70 2.99 1.25
C GLU A 242 -23.80 4.30 2.03
N ASN A 243 -23.77 4.24 3.36
CA ASN A 243 -23.79 5.44 4.21
C ASN A 243 -22.59 6.35 3.93
N ARG A 244 -21.38 5.78 3.82
CA ARG A 244 -20.15 6.53 3.50
C ARG A 244 -20.31 7.30 2.19
N ARG A 245 -20.82 6.65 1.14
CA ARG A 245 -21.01 7.26 -0.19
C ARG A 245 -21.88 8.52 -0.17
N HIS A 246 -22.84 8.58 0.75
CA HIS A 246 -23.80 9.68 0.87
C HIS A 246 -23.46 10.69 1.96
N THR A 247 -22.34 10.52 2.65
CA THR A 247 -21.93 11.36 3.78
C THR A 247 -20.84 12.33 3.37
N ASP A 248 -20.97 13.61 3.76
CA ASP A 248 -19.87 14.56 3.72
C ASP A 248 -19.00 14.37 4.97
N ALA A 249 -17.87 13.67 4.79
CA ALA A 249 -16.95 13.35 5.88
C ALA A 249 -16.42 14.58 6.62
N LEU A 250 -16.30 15.74 5.95
CA LEU A 250 -15.75 16.96 6.57
C LEU A 250 -16.67 17.56 7.63
N GLY A 251 -17.98 17.37 7.50
CA GLY A 251 -18.97 17.78 8.51
C GLY A 251 -19.14 16.79 9.67
N MET A 252 -18.53 15.60 9.60
CA MET A 252 -18.68 14.53 10.59
C MET A 252 -17.59 14.59 11.68
N PRO A 253 -17.83 13.99 12.86
CA PRO A 253 -16.79 13.80 13.86
C PRO A 253 -15.72 12.82 13.37
N ILE A 254 -14.48 13.32 13.26
CA ILE A 254 -13.31 12.50 12.92
C ILE A 254 -12.32 12.59 14.09
N SER A 255 -12.24 11.50 14.86
CA SER A 255 -11.23 11.25 15.87
C SER A 255 -10.55 9.91 15.57
N VAL A 256 -9.27 9.99 15.23
CA VAL A 256 -8.46 8.89 14.70
C VAL A 256 -7.55 8.34 15.80
N TYR A 257 -7.56 7.02 15.96
CA TYR A 257 -6.57 6.28 16.73
C TYR A 257 -5.52 5.74 15.76
N GLU A 258 -4.32 6.30 15.78
CA GLU A 258 -3.22 5.87 14.91
C GLU A 258 -2.49 4.67 15.55
N VAL A 259 -2.28 3.61 14.76
CA VAL A 259 -1.87 2.29 15.24
C VAL A 259 -0.78 1.70 14.35
N HIS A 260 0.29 1.22 14.99
CA HIS A 260 1.21 0.26 14.37
C HIS A 260 0.83 -1.14 14.84
N LEU A 261 0.20 -1.92 13.95
CA LEU A 261 -0.37 -3.24 14.28
C LEU A 261 0.64 -4.18 14.95
N GLY A 262 1.89 -4.15 14.48
CA GLY A 262 2.94 -5.01 14.99
C GLY A 262 3.44 -4.65 16.40
N SER A 263 3.01 -3.55 17.01
CA SER A 263 3.53 -3.12 18.33
C SER A 263 2.45 -2.64 19.29
N TRP A 264 1.19 -2.51 18.83
CA TRP A 264 0.07 -2.18 19.70
C TRP A 264 -0.03 -3.17 20.88
N ARG A 265 -0.08 -4.47 20.56
CA ARG A 265 -0.07 -5.56 21.54
C ARG A 265 0.58 -6.80 20.93
N ARG A 266 1.38 -7.49 21.74
CA ARG A 266 1.96 -8.81 21.47
C ARG A 266 1.32 -9.83 22.39
N ASP A 267 1.53 -11.11 22.08
CA ASP A 267 1.13 -12.19 22.96
C ASP A 267 1.90 -12.12 24.29
N PRO A 268 1.23 -12.01 25.46
CA PRO A 268 1.90 -11.99 26.76
C PRO A 268 2.70 -13.26 27.06
N GLU A 269 2.31 -14.41 26.51
CA GLU A 269 3.01 -15.68 26.68
C GLU A 269 4.17 -15.83 25.68
N ASN A 270 4.12 -15.10 24.57
CA ASN A 270 5.16 -15.10 23.54
C ASN A 270 5.35 -13.69 22.91
N PRO A 271 6.16 -12.81 23.54
CA PRO A 271 6.33 -11.43 23.10
C PRO A 271 6.86 -11.26 21.66
N ASP A 272 7.52 -12.27 21.11
CA ASP A 272 8.03 -12.26 19.73
C ASP A 272 6.91 -12.50 18.70
N ARG A 273 5.77 -13.07 19.12
CA ARG A 273 4.63 -13.36 18.24
C ARG A 273 3.81 -12.09 18.00
N PHE A 274 3.58 -11.78 16.73
CA PHE A 274 2.58 -10.79 16.33
C PHE A 274 1.16 -11.34 16.51
N LEU A 275 0.23 -10.46 16.88
CA LEU A 275 -1.19 -10.78 16.77
C LEU A 275 -1.59 -10.85 15.29
N SER A 276 -2.46 -11.79 14.96
CA SER A 276 -3.06 -11.87 13.64
C SER A 276 -4.10 -10.77 13.41
N TYR A 277 -4.44 -10.48 12.15
CA TYR A 277 -5.51 -9.55 11.80
C TYR A 277 -6.86 -9.92 12.45
N ARG A 278 -7.12 -11.22 12.66
CA ARG A 278 -8.33 -11.69 13.35
C ARG A 278 -8.30 -11.39 14.85
N GLU A 279 -7.18 -11.66 15.51
CA GLU A 279 -7.02 -11.31 16.93
C GLU A 279 -7.08 -9.80 17.15
N LEU A 280 -6.54 -9.02 16.20
CA LEU A 280 -6.63 -7.56 16.19
C LEU A 280 -8.07 -7.11 15.94
N ALA A 281 -8.82 -7.76 15.05
CA ALA A 281 -10.21 -7.42 14.79
C ALA A 281 -11.02 -7.47 16.09
N ASP A 282 -10.88 -8.53 16.90
CA ASP A 282 -11.57 -8.60 18.19
C ASP A 282 -10.99 -7.57 19.18
N GLN A 283 -9.68 -7.61 19.45
CA GLN A 283 -9.11 -6.87 20.58
C GLN A 283 -8.96 -5.35 20.34
N LEU A 284 -8.53 -4.95 19.15
CA LEU A 284 -8.28 -3.55 18.82
C LEU A 284 -9.60 -2.82 18.56
N VAL A 285 -10.53 -3.44 17.83
CA VAL A 285 -11.81 -2.79 17.50
C VAL A 285 -12.66 -2.62 18.75
N ASP A 286 -12.72 -3.62 19.64
CA ASP A 286 -13.37 -3.48 20.95
C ASP A 286 -12.77 -2.32 21.76
N TYR A 287 -11.43 -2.22 21.80
CA TYR A 287 -10.75 -1.14 22.50
C TYR A 287 -11.06 0.24 21.91
N VAL A 288 -11.01 0.37 20.59
CA VAL A 288 -11.26 1.62 19.85
C VAL A 288 -12.71 2.06 20.02
N GLN A 289 -13.65 1.11 19.95
CA GLN A 289 -15.07 1.35 20.19
C GLN A 289 -15.31 1.79 21.64
N GLU A 290 -14.70 1.10 22.62
CA GLU A 290 -14.78 1.47 24.02
C GLU A 290 -14.25 2.89 24.25
N MET A 291 -13.14 3.24 23.62
CA MET A 291 -12.51 4.56 23.70
C MET A 291 -13.28 5.65 22.93
N GLY A 292 -14.24 5.27 22.08
CA GLY A 292 -15.13 6.20 21.38
C GLY A 292 -14.52 6.88 20.15
N TYR A 293 -13.38 6.40 19.64
CA TYR A 293 -12.84 6.88 18.37
C TYR A 293 -13.79 6.60 17.21
N THR A 294 -13.63 7.32 16.09
CA THR A 294 -14.44 7.09 14.87
C THR A 294 -13.66 6.36 13.78
N HIS A 295 -12.33 6.45 13.82
CA HIS A 295 -11.46 5.81 12.82
C HIS A 295 -10.23 5.20 13.48
N ILE A 296 -9.68 4.17 12.82
CA ILE A 296 -8.33 3.66 13.04
C ILE A 296 -7.50 4.07 11.83
N GLU A 297 -6.34 4.70 12.07
CA GLU A 297 -5.33 4.92 11.02
C GLU A 297 -4.19 3.93 11.24
N LEU A 298 -3.93 3.11 10.22
CA LEU A 298 -2.90 2.09 10.27
C LEU A 298 -1.64 2.65 9.62
N LEU A 299 -0.52 2.59 10.35
CA LEU A 299 0.80 2.66 9.70
C LEU A 299 0.89 1.63 8.56
N PRO A 300 1.77 1.81 7.57
CA PRO A 300 1.66 1.10 6.30
C PRO A 300 1.55 -0.42 6.47
N VAL A 301 0.44 -0.97 5.98
CA VAL A 301 0.16 -2.41 6.05
C VAL A 301 0.56 -3.15 4.79
N ALA A 302 0.98 -2.45 3.72
CA ALA A 302 1.53 -3.08 2.53
C ALA A 302 2.81 -3.87 2.87
N GLU A 303 3.10 -4.94 2.13
CA GLU A 303 4.22 -5.83 2.45
C GLU A 303 5.57 -5.08 2.40
N HIS A 304 6.38 -5.27 3.44
CA HIS A 304 7.64 -4.57 3.65
C HIS A 304 8.67 -5.51 4.31
N PRO A 305 9.97 -5.45 3.96
CA PRO A 305 10.94 -6.45 4.41
C PRO A 305 11.48 -6.22 5.83
N LEU A 306 11.41 -5.00 6.35
CA LEU A 306 12.06 -4.59 7.59
C LEU A 306 11.06 -3.99 8.57
N ASP A 307 10.92 -4.57 9.78
CA ASP A 307 10.02 -4.02 10.80
C ASP A 307 10.40 -2.62 11.27
N GLY A 308 11.71 -2.34 11.34
CA GLY A 308 12.25 -1.05 11.74
C GLY A 308 12.02 0.08 10.72
N SER A 309 11.45 -0.22 9.53
CA SER A 309 10.94 0.83 8.64
C SER A 309 9.52 1.28 9.03
N TRP A 310 8.90 0.59 9.98
CA TRP A 310 7.52 0.77 10.43
C TRP A 310 6.47 0.61 9.32
N GLY A 311 6.87 0.06 8.18
CA GLY A 311 6.05 -0.09 6.98
C GLY A 311 6.41 0.89 5.85
N TYR A 312 7.14 1.98 6.12
CA TYR A 312 7.40 3.04 5.13
C TYR A 312 8.41 2.66 4.04
N GLN A 313 8.98 1.46 4.06
CA GLN A 313 9.81 0.93 2.97
C GLN A 313 9.13 -0.29 2.35
N VAL A 314 8.12 -0.04 1.51
CA VAL A 314 7.23 -1.05 0.92
C VAL A 314 7.90 -1.76 -0.26
N THR A 315 7.70 -3.09 -0.36
CA THR A 315 8.17 -3.92 -1.49
C THR A 315 7.06 -4.72 -2.17
N GLY A 316 5.91 -4.92 -1.51
CA GLY A 316 4.72 -5.56 -2.07
C GLY A 316 3.48 -4.67 -1.91
N TYR A 317 3.27 -3.79 -2.87
CA TYR A 317 2.24 -2.73 -2.81
C TYR A 317 0.80 -3.26 -2.83
N TYR A 318 0.57 -4.40 -3.48
CA TYR A 318 -0.75 -4.98 -3.71
C TYR A 318 -1.13 -6.08 -2.70
N ALA A 319 -0.40 -6.17 -1.59
CA ALA A 319 -0.65 -7.19 -0.57
C ALA A 319 -0.54 -6.59 0.84
N PRO A 320 -1.49 -6.85 1.75
CA PRO A 320 -1.26 -6.65 3.17
C PRO A 320 -0.14 -7.58 3.65
N THR A 321 0.66 -7.10 4.61
CA THR A 321 1.81 -7.84 5.10
C THR A 321 1.40 -9.17 5.72
N SER A 322 2.11 -10.22 5.32
CA SER A 322 1.91 -11.59 5.77
C SER A 322 2.23 -11.82 7.25
N ARG A 323 2.84 -10.84 7.94
CA ARG A 323 3.14 -10.89 9.38
C ARG A 323 1.93 -11.19 10.25
N TYR A 324 0.75 -10.71 9.84
CA TYR A 324 -0.47 -10.79 10.63
C TYR A 324 -1.52 -11.75 10.04
N GLY A 325 -1.20 -12.47 8.96
CA GLY A 325 -2.10 -13.46 8.35
C GLY A 325 -2.29 -13.26 6.85
N ALA A 326 -3.34 -13.87 6.32
CA ALA A 326 -3.66 -13.83 4.90
C ALA A 326 -4.48 -12.57 4.54
N PRO A 327 -4.58 -12.20 3.25
CA PRO A 327 -5.41 -11.09 2.80
C PRO A 327 -6.86 -11.13 3.29
N ALA A 328 -7.48 -12.31 3.35
CA ALA A 328 -8.86 -12.46 3.86
C ALA A 328 -8.99 -12.18 5.36
N ASP A 329 -7.89 -12.26 6.11
CA ASP A 329 -7.88 -11.89 7.52
C ASP A 329 -7.84 -10.37 7.68
N PHE A 330 -7.17 -9.65 6.77
CA PHE A 330 -7.25 -8.19 6.71
C PHE A 330 -8.61 -7.70 6.21
N GLN A 331 -9.21 -8.36 5.21
CA GLN A 331 -10.60 -8.09 4.81
C GLN A 331 -11.56 -8.29 5.99
N TYR A 332 -11.37 -9.35 6.78
CA TYR A 332 -12.13 -9.57 8.01
C TYR A 332 -11.94 -8.45 9.04
N PHE A 333 -10.71 -7.97 9.24
CA PHE A 333 -10.43 -6.84 10.14
C PHE A 333 -11.22 -5.59 9.74
N VAL A 334 -11.19 -5.22 8.46
CA VAL A 334 -11.92 -4.04 7.96
C VAL A 334 -13.43 -4.23 8.05
N ASP A 335 -13.95 -5.40 7.67
CA ASP A 335 -15.38 -5.74 7.77
C ASP A 335 -15.86 -5.65 9.23
N HIS A 336 -15.04 -6.11 10.18
CA HIS A 336 -15.33 -6.02 11.60
C HIS A 336 -15.30 -4.57 12.12
N CYS A 337 -14.39 -3.73 11.64
CA CYS A 337 -14.41 -2.29 11.92
C CYS A 337 -15.71 -1.64 11.44
N HIS A 338 -16.12 -1.91 10.20
CA HIS A 338 -17.34 -1.34 9.60
C HIS A 338 -18.61 -1.76 10.35
N GLN A 339 -18.72 -3.05 10.71
CA GLN A 339 -19.85 -3.56 11.50
C GLN A 339 -19.92 -2.92 12.90
N ASN A 340 -18.82 -2.38 13.41
CA ASN A 340 -18.73 -1.67 14.67
C ASN A 340 -18.75 -0.13 14.53
N GLY A 341 -19.00 0.37 13.32
CA GLY A 341 -19.09 1.80 13.03
C GLY A 341 -17.76 2.54 13.12
N ILE A 342 -16.65 1.86 12.81
CA ILE A 342 -15.29 2.40 12.84
C ILE A 342 -14.74 2.40 11.41
N GLY A 343 -14.25 3.55 10.96
CA GLY A 343 -13.59 3.65 9.66
C GLY A 343 -12.12 3.25 9.70
N VAL A 344 -11.58 2.77 8.59
CA VAL A 344 -10.17 2.35 8.45
C VAL A 344 -9.44 3.25 7.46
N ILE A 345 -8.41 3.94 7.94
CA ILE A 345 -7.47 4.73 7.14
C ILE A 345 -6.16 3.94 7.06
N VAL A 346 -5.52 3.93 5.89
CA VAL A 346 -4.22 3.27 5.70
C VAL A 346 -3.18 4.29 5.25
N ASP A 347 -2.02 4.29 5.90
CA ASP A 347 -0.85 4.99 5.40
C ASP A 347 -0.38 4.37 4.09
N TRP A 348 -0.46 5.16 3.03
CA TRP A 348 -0.07 4.78 1.67
C TRP A 348 1.25 5.47 1.31
N VAL A 349 2.17 4.70 0.72
CA VAL A 349 3.57 5.13 0.53
C VAL A 349 3.93 5.24 -0.97
N PRO A 350 3.38 6.23 -1.69
CA PRO A 350 3.69 6.45 -3.11
C PRO A 350 4.98 7.26 -3.33
N ALA A 351 5.60 7.78 -2.27
CA ALA A 351 6.71 8.73 -2.39
C ALA A 351 8.02 8.08 -2.86
N HIS A 352 8.27 6.84 -2.43
CA HIS A 352 9.54 6.14 -2.62
C HIS A 352 9.39 4.64 -2.38
N PHE A 353 10.43 3.87 -2.72
CA PHE A 353 10.57 2.44 -2.43
C PHE A 353 12.05 2.07 -2.18
N PRO A 354 12.36 0.99 -1.43
CA PRO A 354 13.74 0.65 -1.08
C PRO A 354 14.50 -0.02 -2.24
N LYS A 355 15.82 -0.20 -2.06
CA LYS A 355 16.74 -0.74 -3.07
C LYS A 355 16.85 -2.27 -3.09
N ASP A 356 15.99 -2.97 -2.37
CA ASP A 356 15.98 -4.43 -2.29
C ASP A 356 15.91 -5.07 -3.69
N ASP A 357 16.92 -5.87 -4.03
CA ASP A 357 17.06 -6.44 -5.38
C ASP A 357 15.93 -7.42 -5.74
N PHE A 358 15.22 -7.98 -4.76
CA PHE A 358 14.07 -8.85 -5.03
C PHE A 358 12.79 -8.09 -5.43
N SER A 359 12.76 -6.75 -5.33
CA SER A 359 11.58 -5.92 -5.55
C SER A 359 11.76 -4.98 -6.78
N LEU A 360 11.18 -3.78 -6.77
CA LEU A 360 11.04 -2.90 -7.93
C LEU A 360 12.35 -2.31 -8.48
N ALA A 361 13.41 -2.26 -7.66
CA ALA A 361 14.68 -1.63 -8.04
C ALA A 361 15.31 -2.29 -9.28
N ARG A 362 15.60 -1.49 -10.32
CA ARG A 362 16.16 -1.95 -11.59
C ARG A 362 15.47 -3.19 -12.15
N PHE A 363 14.14 -3.19 -12.12
CA PHE A 363 13.30 -4.39 -12.26
C PHE A 363 13.67 -5.27 -13.47
N ASP A 364 13.80 -4.68 -14.66
CA ASP A 364 14.10 -5.35 -15.93
C ASP A 364 15.56 -5.15 -16.40
N GLY A 365 16.45 -4.74 -15.49
CA GLY A 365 17.83 -4.35 -15.75
C GLY A 365 18.01 -2.85 -16.03
N THR A 366 16.93 -2.12 -16.33
CA THR A 366 16.91 -0.65 -16.48
C THR A 366 16.28 0.03 -15.27
N ALA A 367 16.38 1.35 -15.18
CA ALA A 367 15.60 2.15 -14.24
C ALA A 367 14.13 2.18 -14.70
N LEU A 368 13.35 1.18 -14.27
CA LEU A 368 12.00 0.93 -14.77
C LEU A 368 10.95 1.74 -14.00
N TYR A 369 10.86 1.47 -12.69
CA TYR A 369 9.94 2.13 -11.77
C TYR A 369 10.52 3.44 -11.25
N GLU A 370 11.82 3.46 -10.99
CA GLU A 370 12.59 4.64 -10.61
C GLU A 370 13.03 5.48 -11.82
N HIS A 371 13.31 6.76 -11.58
CA HIS A 371 13.91 7.60 -12.61
C HIS A 371 15.39 7.27 -12.82
N ALA A 372 15.86 7.22 -14.08
CA ALA A 372 17.23 6.84 -14.42
C ALA A 372 18.31 7.83 -13.92
N ASP A 373 17.98 9.13 -13.91
CA ASP A 373 18.82 10.16 -13.30
C ASP A 373 18.67 10.13 -11.76
N PRO A 374 19.72 9.82 -10.98
CA PRO A 374 19.65 9.77 -9.53
C PRO A 374 19.23 11.08 -8.86
N ARG A 375 19.47 12.22 -9.52
CA ARG A 375 19.02 13.54 -9.04
C ARG A 375 17.50 13.72 -9.11
N LEU A 376 16.80 12.79 -9.76
CA LEU A 376 15.34 12.73 -9.83
C LEU A 376 14.80 11.42 -9.24
N GLY A 377 15.62 10.36 -9.21
CA GLY A 377 15.23 9.00 -8.86
C GLY A 377 15.69 8.50 -7.49
N GLU A 378 16.34 9.32 -6.66
CA GLU A 378 16.87 8.85 -5.37
C GLU A 378 16.72 9.88 -4.22
N HIS A 379 16.23 9.44 -3.07
CA HIS A 379 16.36 10.17 -1.80
C HIS A 379 17.68 9.77 -1.15
N MET A 380 18.72 10.62 -1.30
CA MET A 380 20.08 10.29 -0.88
C MET A 380 20.21 10.05 0.62
N ASP A 381 19.54 10.86 1.45
CA ASP A 381 19.60 10.72 2.91
C ASP A 381 18.88 9.47 3.43
N TRP A 382 17.90 8.96 2.67
CA TRP A 382 17.12 7.77 3.04
C TRP A 382 17.68 6.48 2.41
N GLY A 383 18.50 6.61 1.36
CA GLY A 383 19.00 5.48 0.58
C GLY A 383 17.94 4.76 -0.26
N THR A 384 16.81 5.41 -0.55
CA THR A 384 15.66 4.84 -1.29
C THR A 384 15.49 5.44 -2.68
N LEU A 385 14.73 4.77 -3.54
CA LEU A 385 14.43 5.19 -4.91
C LEU A 385 13.09 5.93 -5.00
N ILE A 386 13.00 6.90 -5.91
CA ILE A 386 11.81 7.71 -6.18
C ILE A 386 11.15 7.19 -7.45
N PHE A 387 9.83 6.99 -7.42
CA PHE A 387 9.06 6.60 -8.59
C PHE A 387 9.16 7.64 -9.72
N ASN A 388 9.25 7.15 -10.96
CA ASN A 388 9.16 7.97 -12.15
C ASN A 388 7.68 8.29 -12.48
N TYR A 389 7.11 9.26 -11.76
CA TYR A 389 5.70 9.67 -11.92
C TYR A 389 5.33 10.12 -13.35
N GLY A 390 6.32 10.52 -14.16
CA GLY A 390 6.12 10.92 -15.55
C GLY A 390 5.89 9.75 -16.50
N ARG A 391 6.26 8.53 -16.09
CA ARG A 391 6.08 7.32 -16.90
C ARG A 391 4.68 6.75 -16.71
N ASN A 392 3.97 6.53 -17.82
CA ASN A 392 2.57 6.16 -17.83
C ASN A 392 2.28 4.90 -17.00
N GLU A 393 3.05 3.84 -17.20
CA GLU A 393 2.86 2.56 -16.54
C GLU A 393 3.18 2.62 -15.04
N VAL A 394 4.15 3.44 -14.64
CA VAL A 394 4.50 3.68 -13.22
C VAL A 394 3.42 4.49 -12.53
N ARG A 395 2.92 5.54 -13.19
CA ARG A 395 1.76 6.31 -12.72
C ARG A 395 0.54 5.39 -12.57
N ASN A 396 0.30 4.51 -13.55
CA ASN A 396 -0.79 3.53 -13.49
C ASN A 396 -0.62 2.55 -12.33
N PHE A 397 0.58 2.03 -12.11
CA PHE A 397 0.89 1.13 -11.01
C PHE A 397 0.47 1.75 -9.66
N LEU A 398 0.82 3.02 -9.42
CA LEU A 398 0.49 3.70 -8.17
C LEU A 398 -1.00 4.06 -8.07
N ILE A 399 -1.59 4.65 -9.13
CA ILE A 399 -3.01 5.02 -9.10
C ILE A 399 -3.90 3.79 -8.90
N ALA A 400 -3.67 2.73 -9.67
CA ALA A 400 -4.43 1.50 -9.53
C ALA A 400 -4.18 0.83 -8.18
N ASN A 401 -3.00 1.04 -7.56
CA ASN A 401 -2.72 0.53 -6.22
C ASN A 401 -3.57 1.20 -5.15
N ALA A 402 -3.67 2.52 -5.17
CA ALA A 402 -4.55 3.22 -4.23
C ALA A 402 -6.02 2.77 -4.41
N LEU A 403 -6.49 2.71 -5.66
CA LEU A 403 -7.85 2.24 -5.97
C LEU A 403 -8.08 0.77 -5.61
N PHE A 404 -7.04 -0.06 -5.65
CA PHE A 404 -7.09 -1.47 -5.25
C PHE A 404 -7.38 -1.61 -3.75
N TRP A 405 -6.79 -0.79 -2.89
CA TRP A 405 -7.09 -0.82 -1.46
C TRP A 405 -8.56 -0.47 -1.18
N PHE A 406 -9.11 0.53 -1.88
CA PHE A 406 -10.53 0.87 -1.80
C PHE A 406 -11.44 -0.23 -2.39
N ASP A 407 -11.06 -0.85 -3.52
CA ASP A 407 -11.85 -1.88 -4.22
C ASP A 407 -11.87 -3.22 -3.47
N LYS A 408 -10.70 -3.72 -3.05
CA LYS A 408 -10.53 -5.09 -2.54
C LYS A 408 -10.53 -5.20 -1.02
N TYR A 409 -10.22 -4.12 -0.33
CA TYR A 409 -10.14 -4.08 1.14
C TYR A 409 -11.08 -3.06 1.77
N HIS A 410 -11.90 -2.36 0.98
CA HIS A 410 -12.96 -1.46 1.43
C HIS A 410 -12.54 -0.31 2.37
N ILE A 411 -11.24 0.00 2.46
CA ILE A 411 -10.74 1.07 3.36
C ILE A 411 -11.47 2.40 3.13
N ASP A 412 -11.56 3.24 4.16
CA ASP A 412 -12.32 4.50 4.14
C ASP A 412 -11.46 5.71 3.86
N GLY A 413 -10.15 5.55 3.91
CA GLY A 413 -9.25 6.61 3.51
C GLY A 413 -7.81 6.18 3.42
N ILE A 414 -7.00 7.09 2.89
CA ILE A 414 -5.56 6.97 2.90
C ILE A 414 -4.90 8.21 3.46
N ARG A 415 -3.74 8.02 4.07
CA ARG A 415 -2.84 9.11 4.45
C ARG A 415 -1.51 8.95 3.71
N VAL A 416 -1.03 10.04 3.12
CA VAL A 416 0.24 10.09 2.39
C VAL A 416 1.26 10.83 3.23
N ASP A 417 2.30 10.10 3.61
CA ASP A 417 3.47 10.63 4.31
C ASP A 417 4.40 11.41 3.37
N ALA A 418 5.09 12.41 3.93
CA ALA A 418 6.17 13.15 3.32
C ALA A 418 5.84 13.68 1.92
N VAL A 419 4.66 14.25 1.70
CA VAL A 419 4.22 14.76 0.38
C VAL A 419 5.21 15.79 -0.18
N ALA A 420 5.88 16.54 0.69
CA ALA A 420 6.96 17.45 0.31
C ALA A 420 8.11 16.76 -0.46
N SER A 421 8.43 15.50 -0.12
CA SER A 421 9.46 14.71 -0.80
C SER A 421 9.11 14.42 -2.26
N MET A 422 7.81 14.38 -2.57
CA MET A 422 7.29 14.21 -3.92
C MET A 422 7.23 15.54 -4.68
N LEU A 423 6.78 16.61 -4.02
CA LEU A 423 6.50 17.91 -4.63
C LEU A 423 7.75 18.67 -5.08
N TYR A 424 8.90 18.42 -4.45
CA TYR A 424 10.10 19.22 -4.63
C TYR A 424 11.27 18.43 -5.21
N LEU A 425 11.83 18.94 -6.32
CA LEU A 425 13.02 18.40 -6.97
C LEU A 425 14.30 18.66 -6.14
N ASP A 426 14.27 19.66 -5.25
CA ASP A 426 15.36 20.01 -4.33
C ASP A 426 15.19 19.41 -2.92
N TYR A 427 14.21 18.52 -2.70
CA TYR A 427 13.98 17.93 -1.38
C TYR A 427 15.22 17.20 -0.84
N SER A 428 15.71 17.66 0.31
CA SER A 428 16.94 17.18 0.97
C SER A 428 18.18 17.14 0.05
N ARG A 429 18.32 18.13 -0.84
CA ARG A 429 19.46 18.22 -1.78
C ARG A 429 20.12 19.60 -1.70
N SER A 430 21.45 19.62 -1.74
CA SER A 430 22.21 20.87 -1.80
C SER A 430 22.18 21.49 -3.19
N GLU A 431 22.57 22.77 -3.29
CA GLU A 431 22.76 23.45 -4.57
C GLU A 431 23.71 22.64 -5.49
N GLY A 432 23.33 22.51 -6.76
CA GLY A 432 24.07 21.72 -7.76
C GLY A 432 23.81 20.20 -7.72
N GLN A 433 23.06 19.69 -6.74
CA GLN A 433 22.70 18.26 -6.63
C GLN A 433 21.30 17.92 -7.16
N TRP A 434 20.57 18.90 -7.70
CA TRP A 434 19.23 18.75 -8.27
C TRP A 434 19.09 19.50 -9.59
N LEU A 435 18.01 19.22 -10.32
CA LEU A 435 17.68 19.87 -11.60
C LEU A 435 16.33 20.59 -11.50
N PRO A 436 16.21 21.82 -12.05
CA PRO A 436 14.92 22.49 -12.14
C PRO A 436 13.98 21.82 -13.15
N ASN A 437 12.69 22.09 -13.00
CA ASN A 437 11.68 21.71 -13.98
C ASN A 437 11.82 22.54 -15.28
N GLU A 438 11.00 22.21 -16.28
CA GLU A 438 11.04 22.86 -17.61
C GLU A 438 10.77 24.38 -17.59
N PHE A 439 10.22 24.91 -16.49
CA PHE A 439 9.97 26.33 -16.27
C PHE A 439 11.01 27.01 -15.36
N GLY A 440 12.06 26.29 -14.95
CA GLY A 440 13.11 26.81 -14.07
C GLY A 440 12.79 26.75 -12.58
N GLY A 441 11.64 26.18 -12.19
CA GLY A 441 11.21 26.04 -10.80
C GLY A 441 11.70 24.73 -10.16
N ARG A 442 11.42 24.59 -8.86
CA ARG A 442 11.76 23.39 -8.06
C ARG A 442 10.61 22.39 -7.93
N GLU A 443 9.46 22.72 -8.49
CA GLU A 443 8.25 21.93 -8.40
C GLU A 443 8.36 20.70 -9.30
N ASN A 444 8.09 19.51 -8.75
CA ASN A 444 8.03 18.26 -9.50
C ASN A 444 6.66 18.14 -10.18
N LEU A 445 6.57 18.65 -11.42
CA LEU A 445 5.32 18.71 -12.16
C LEU A 445 4.68 17.34 -12.38
N ALA A 446 5.48 16.28 -12.57
CA ALA A 446 4.98 14.93 -12.76
C ALA A 446 4.34 14.37 -11.49
N ALA A 447 4.96 14.60 -10.32
CA ALA A 447 4.37 14.21 -9.04
C ALA A 447 3.09 14.99 -8.73
N ILE A 448 3.06 16.30 -9.02
CA ILE A 448 1.87 17.15 -8.85
C ILE A 448 0.72 16.63 -9.73
N ALA A 449 0.98 16.34 -11.00
CA ALA A 449 -0.01 15.79 -11.92
C ALA A 449 -0.53 14.42 -11.46
N PHE A 450 0.37 13.55 -10.98
CA PHE A 450 0.02 12.26 -10.39
C PHE A 450 -0.90 12.41 -9.18
N ILE A 451 -0.55 13.24 -8.20
CA ILE A 451 -1.34 13.46 -6.97
C ILE A 451 -2.75 13.97 -7.32
N LYS A 452 -2.84 14.96 -8.22
CA LYS A 452 -4.13 15.50 -8.67
C LYS A 452 -4.99 14.43 -9.33
N ARG A 453 -4.41 13.68 -10.27
CA ARG A 453 -5.10 12.59 -10.98
C ARG A 453 -5.56 11.49 -10.03
N PHE A 454 -4.71 11.12 -9.07
CA PHE A 454 -5.06 10.15 -8.03
C PHE A 454 -6.29 10.61 -7.25
N ASN A 455 -6.27 11.83 -6.68
CA ASN A 455 -7.39 12.33 -5.88
C ASN A 455 -8.68 12.45 -6.71
N GLU A 456 -8.61 12.95 -7.94
CA GLU A 456 -9.76 13.02 -8.86
C GLU A 456 -10.43 11.66 -9.05
N LEU A 457 -9.62 10.61 -9.26
CA LEU A 457 -10.13 9.25 -9.45
C LEU A 457 -10.64 8.64 -8.15
N ALA A 458 -9.92 8.80 -7.04
CA ALA A 458 -10.31 8.25 -5.74
C ALA A 458 -11.67 8.79 -5.30
N PHE A 459 -11.87 10.11 -5.32
CA PHE A 459 -13.16 10.72 -4.99
C PHE A 459 -14.24 10.46 -6.04
N GLY A 460 -13.86 10.27 -7.31
CA GLY A 460 -14.79 9.92 -8.38
C GLY A 460 -15.38 8.51 -8.26
N TYR A 461 -14.54 7.52 -7.91
CA TYR A 461 -14.98 6.13 -7.70
C TYR A 461 -15.57 5.90 -6.31
N TYR A 462 -15.01 6.54 -5.29
CA TYR A 462 -15.35 6.32 -3.89
C TYR A 462 -15.67 7.64 -3.17
N PRO A 463 -16.86 8.22 -3.41
CA PRO A 463 -17.32 9.39 -2.66
C PRO A 463 -17.35 9.10 -1.14
N GLY A 464 -17.08 10.13 -0.34
CA GLY A 464 -17.12 10.06 1.13
C GLY A 464 -15.85 9.53 1.80
N ILE A 465 -14.82 9.14 1.04
CA ILE A 465 -13.53 8.70 1.60
C ILE A 465 -12.70 9.88 2.16
N LEU A 466 -11.68 9.55 2.94
CA LEU A 466 -10.64 10.49 3.39
C LEU A 466 -9.37 10.35 2.54
N SER A 467 -8.81 11.47 2.12
CA SER A 467 -7.50 11.54 1.48
C SER A 467 -6.70 12.62 2.19
N ILE A 468 -5.69 12.18 2.93
CA ILE A 468 -5.02 12.97 3.96
C ILE A 468 -3.55 13.15 3.58
N ALA A 469 -3.05 14.38 3.66
CA ALA A 469 -1.65 14.69 3.35
C ALA A 469 -0.88 15.15 4.58
N GLU A 470 0.34 14.65 4.75
CA GLU A 470 1.37 15.32 5.53
C GLU A 470 2.30 16.07 4.59
N GLU A 471 2.28 17.40 4.70
CA GLU A 471 3.05 18.30 3.85
C GLU A 471 3.59 19.43 4.73
N SER A 472 4.91 19.56 4.78
CA SER A 472 5.64 20.31 5.81
C SER A 472 6.34 21.59 5.32
N THR A 473 6.10 22.04 4.09
CA THR A 473 6.74 23.22 3.46
C THR A 473 5.77 24.37 3.14
N ALA A 474 4.54 24.29 3.65
CA ALA A 474 3.48 25.28 3.44
C ALA A 474 3.03 25.42 1.96
N TRP A 475 3.00 24.31 1.22
CA TRP A 475 2.38 24.28 -0.11
C TRP A 475 0.92 24.74 -0.02
N PRO A 476 0.45 25.66 -0.88
CA PRO A 476 -0.91 26.17 -0.83
C PRO A 476 -1.92 25.24 -1.50
N GLY A 477 -3.11 25.12 -0.91
CA GLY A 477 -4.23 24.39 -1.50
C GLY A 477 -4.04 22.88 -1.50
N VAL A 478 -3.31 22.33 -0.53
CA VAL A 478 -3.09 20.87 -0.42
C VAL A 478 -4.43 20.15 -0.28
N SER A 479 -5.29 20.64 0.62
CA SER A 479 -6.59 20.06 0.92
C SER A 479 -7.76 20.76 0.18
N LYS A 480 -7.46 21.32 -1.01
CA LYS A 480 -8.45 22.01 -1.85
C LYS A 480 -8.65 21.27 -3.17
N PRO A 481 -9.84 21.40 -3.81
CA PRO A 481 -10.14 20.73 -5.06
C PRO A 481 -9.16 21.05 -6.20
N THR A 482 -8.90 20.07 -7.07
CA THR A 482 -7.94 20.20 -8.17
C THR A 482 -8.33 21.27 -9.19
N TYR A 483 -9.64 21.44 -9.43
CA TYR A 483 -10.17 22.48 -10.33
C TYR A 483 -10.00 23.91 -9.81
N LEU A 484 -9.67 24.10 -8.53
CA LEU A 484 -9.27 25.40 -7.94
C LEU A 484 -7.74 25.55 -7.87
N GLY A 485 -6.98 24.61 -8.45
CA GLY A 485 -5.53 24.60 -8.41
C GLY A 485 -4.92 23.76 -7.28
N GLY A 486 -5.72 23.24 -6.36
CA GLY A 486 -5.26 22.43 -5.23
C GLY A 486 -4.75 21.03 -5.60
N LEU A 487 -4.23 20.28 -4.63
CA LEU A 487 -3.74 18.91 -4.82
C LEU A 487 -4.85 17.85 -4.75
N GLY A 488 -6.04 18.22 -4.25
CA GLY A 488 -7.22 17.36 -4.22
C GLY A 488 -7.38 16.51 -2.97
N PHE A 489 -6.47 16.58 -1.99
CA PHE A 489 -6.71 15.99 -0.67
C PHE A 489 -7.92 16.68 -0.01
N ASN A 490 -8.58 16.03 0.94
CA ASN A 490 -9.65 16.67 1.73
C ASN A 490 -9.22 17.02 3.16
N LEU A 491 -8.10 16.50 3.64
CA LEU A 491 -7.48 16.88 4.91
C LEU A 491 -5.95 17.06 4.77
N LYS A 492 -5.38 17.93 5.61
CA LYS A 492 -3.93 18.13 5.76
C LYS A 492 -3.54 18.04 7.23
N TRP A 493 -2.48 17.31 7.57
CA TRP A 493 -1.90 17.35 8.91
C TRP A 493 -1.37 18.76 9.24
N ASN A 494 -1.74 19.30 10.39
CA ASN A 494 -1.27 20.61 10.84
C ASN A 494 0.05 20.50 11.62
N MET A 495 1.15 20.33 10.88
CA MET A 495 2.49 20.18 11.46
C MET A 495 2.95 21.44 12.21
N GLY A 496 2.55 22.63 11.72
CA GLY A 496 2.84 23.91 12.37
C GLY A 496 2.17 24.01 13.75
N TRP A 497 0.88 23.69 13.82
CA TRP A 497 0.18 23.57 15.10
C TRP A 497 0.87 22.58 16.02
N MET A 498 1.14 21.35 15.55
CA MET A 498 1.73 20.29 16.37
C MET A 498 3.04 20.74 17.03
N HIS A 499 3.95 21.35 16.25
CA HIS A 499 5.25 21.80 16.74
C HIS A 499 5.12 22.88 17.81
N ASP A 500 4.32 23.92 17.54
CA ASP A 500 4.08 25.01 18.48
C ASP A 500 3.40 24.50 19.75
N PHE A 501 2.42 23.60 19.60
CA PHE A 501 1.64 23.02 20.69
C PHE A 501 2.51 22.21 21.64
N LEU A 502 3.28 21.24 21.13
CA LEU A 502 4.18 20.41 21.95
C LEU A 502 5.28 21.25 22.60
N THR A 503 5.83 22.23 21.88
CA THR A 503 6.85 23.15 22.41
C THR A 503 6.29 24.01 23.54
N TYR A 504 5.06 24.51 23.42
CA TYR A 504 4.41 25.29 24.47
C TYR A 504 4.16 24.47 25.74
N PHE A 505 3.61 23.25 25.58
CA PHE A 505 3.31 22.38 26.73
C PHE A 505 4.58 21.83 27.40
N GLY A 506 5.68 21.65 26.66
CA GLY A 506 6.97 21.25 27.21
C GLY A 506 7.68 22.33 28.04
N LYS A 507 7.25 23.60 27.96
CA LYS A 507 7.80 24.69 28.77
C LYS A 507 7.23 24.69 30.17
N ASP A 508 8.10 24.95 31.15
CA ASP A 508 7.68 25.26 32.52
C ASP A 508 6.55 26.31 32.52
N PRO A 509 5.45 26.10 33.25
CA PRO A 509 4.31 27.00 33.27
C PRO A 509 4.66 28.48 33.50
N ILE A 510 5.69 28.80 34.29
CA ILE A 510 6.09 30.20 34.53
C ILE A 510 6.60 30.90 33.26
N HIS A 511 7.15 30.15 32.31
CA HIS A 511 7.69 30.68 31.06
C HIS A 511 6.65 30.78 29.95
N ARG A 512 5.47 30.17 30.10
CA ARG A 512 4.43 30.13 29.06
C ARG A 512 3.92 31.50 28.65
N ARG A 513 3.96 32.49 29.54
CA ARG A 513 3.62 33.90 29.22
C ARG A 513 4.45 34.50 28.09
N TYR A 514 5.70 34.08 27.93
CA TYR A 514 6.60 34.57 26.88
C TYR A 514 6.38 33.88 25.53
N HIS A 515 5.52 32.87 25.50
CA HIS A 515 5.29 31.99 24.36
C HIS A 515 3.80 31.82 24.07
N HIS A 516 2.96 32.74 24.54
CA HIS A 516 1.51 32.68 24.37
C HIS A 516 1.09 32.61 22.89
N ASN A 517 1.89 33.19 22.00
CA ASN A 517 1.68 33.11 20.55
C ASN A 517 1.67 31.67 20.01
N MET A 518 2.39 30.71 20.63
CA MET A 518 2.45 29.32 20.13
C MET A 518 1.08 28.63 20.15
N ILE A 519 0.19 29.02 21.06
CA ILE A 519 -1.16 28.43 21.17
C ILE A 519 -2.24 29.25 20.45
N THR A 520 -1.91 30.43 19.91
CA THR A 520 -2.85 31.30 19.19
C THR A 520 -2.52 31.44 17.71
N PHE A 521 -1.26 31.22 17.30
CA PHE A 521 -0.77 31.48 15.94
C PHE A 521 -1.41 30.57 14.89
N ALA A 522 -1.61 29.29 15.20
CA ALA A 522 -2.23 28.33 14.28
C ALA A 522 -3.61 28.78 13.78
N LEU A 523 -4.37 29.51 14.61
CA LEU A 523 -5.70 30.02 14.26
C LEU A 523 -5.68 31.16 13.24
N LEU A 524 -4.53 31.78 12.96
CA LEU A 524 -4.40 32.76 11.88
C LEU A 524 -4.51 32.12 10.49
N TYR A 525 -4.17 30.84 10.37
CA TYR A 525 -4.20 30.10 9.10
C TYR A 525 -5.07 28.84 9.15
N ALA A 526 -5.70 28.51 10.29
CA ALA A 526 -6.48 27.29 10.51
C ALA A 526 -7.62 27.05 9.49
N PHE A 527 -8.06 28.09 8.78
CA PHE A 527 -9.13 28.01 7.78
C PHE A 527 -8.62 28.07 6.33
N ASN A 528 -7.31 28.14 6.12
CA ASN A 528 -6.71 28.09 4.78
C ASN A 528 -6.74 26.67 4.19
N GLU A 529 -6.69 25.66 5.04
CA GLU A 529 -6.73 24.23 4.71
C GLU A 529 -7.72 23.55 5.65
N ASN A 530 -8.17 22.36 5.27
CA ASN A 530 -8.96 21.50 6.12
C ASN A 530 -8.01 20.72 7.03
N PHE A 531 -7.67 21.27 8.18
CA PHE A 531 -6.63 20.70 9.02
C PHE A 531 -7.11 19.52 9.87
N MET A 532 -6.23 18.53 10.00
CA MET A 532 -6.24 17.54 11.06
C MET A 532 -5.12 17.86 12.06
N LEU A 533 -5.47 17.92 13.34
CA LEU A 533 -4.58 18.14 14.46
C LEU A 533 -4.00 16.79 14.87
N VAL A 534 -2.67 16.66 14.79
CA VAL A 534 -1.98 15.37 14.89
C VAL A 534 -0.98 15.35 16.03
N LEU A 535 -1.02 14.26 16.80
CA LEU A 535 0.01 13.87 17.76
C LEU A 535 0.39 12.42 17.43
N SER A 536 1.20 12.28 16.38
CA SER A 536 1.47 11.00 15.72
C SER A 536 2.65 10.23 16.33
N HIS A 537 2.91 9.05 15.78
CA HIS A 537 4.03 8.18 16.13
C HIS A 537 5.40 8.86 16.08
N ASP A 538 5.63 9.74 15.09
CA ASP A 538 6.88 10.49 14.90
C ASP A 538 7.23 11.40 16.08
N GLU A 539 6.24 11.79 16.88
CA GLU A 539 6.44 12.72 17.98
C GLU A 539 6.79 12.04 19.30
N VAL A 540 6.79 10.70 19.36
CA VAL A 540 7.06 9.93 20.58
C VAL A 540 8.21 8.93 20.44
N VAL A 541 9.17 9.25 19.56
CA VAL A 541 10.35 8.44 19.22
C VAL A 541 11.64 9.28 19.15
N HIS A 542 12.77 8.62 18.90
CA HIS A 542 14.05 9.26 18.57
C HIS A 542 14.53 10.32 19.57
N GLY A 543 14.32 10.10 20.87
CA GLY A 543 14.74 11.04 21.93
C GLY A 543 13.76 12.19 22.16
N LYS A 544 12.64 12.26 21.42
CA LYS A 544 11.60 13.28 21.62
C LYS A 544 10.76 13.05 22.89
N ARG A 545 10.88 11.88 23.54
CA ARG A 545 10.08 11.41 24.70
C ARG A 545 8.62 11.12 24.37
N ALA A 546 7.97 10.27 25.17
CA ALA A 546 6.52 10.11 25.15
C ALA A 546 5.79 11.38 25.61
N LEU A 547 4.52 11.55 25.23
CA LEU A 547 3.76 12.78 25.52
C LEU A 547 3.73 13.13 27.01
N LEU A 548 3.52 12.16 27.89
CA LEU A 548 3.49 12.40 29.34
C LEU A 548 4.84 12.92 29.85
N ASP A 549 5.94 12.38 29.32
CA ASP A 549 7.27 12.76 29.77
C ASP A 549 7.79 14.07 29.18
N LYS A 550 7.18 14.57 28.09
CA LYS A 550 7.38 15.94 27.60
C LYS A 550 6.87 16.99 28.60
N MET A 551 5.87 16.65 29.43
CA MET A 551 5.24 17.61 30.33
C MET A 551 6.19 18.00 31.49
N PRO A 552 6.22 19.28 31.90
CA PRO A 552 7.01 19.75 33.02
C PRO A 552 6.32 19.52 34.37
N GLY A 553 7.09 19.68 35.45
CA GLY A 553 6.60 19.65 36.82
C GLY A 553 6.65 18.27 37.48
N ASP A 554 6.01 18.16 38.64
CA ASP A 554 5.89 16.92 39.37
C ASP A 554 4.96 15.91 38.68
N PHE A 555 4.85 14.71 39.26
CA PHE A 555 4.00 13.64 38.74
C PHE A 555 2.55 14.08 38.48
N TRP A 556 1.93 14.82 39.40
CA TRP A 556 0.56 15.28 39.24
C TRP A 556 0.46 16.32 38.12
N GLN A 557 1.41 17.26 38.07
CA GLN A 557 1.48 18.32 37.06
C GLN A 557 1.69 17.75 35.66
N LYS A 558 2.48 16.68 35.50
CA LYS A 558 2.65 16.01 34.20
C LYS A 558 1.32 15.51 33.63
N PHE A 559 0.55 14.77 34.43
CA PHE A 559 -0.79 14.32 34.03
C PHE A 559 -1.75 15.49 33.85
N ALA A 560 -1.69 16.53 34.69
CA ALA A 560 -2.55 17.70 34.54
C ALA A 560 -2.29 18.45 33.23
N ASN A 561 -1.02 18.66 32.86
CA ASN A 561 -0.65 19.25 31.58
C ASN A 561 -1.13 18.42 30.40
N LEU A 562 -0.97 17.09 30.45
CA LEU A 562 -1.41 16.23 29.35
C LEU A 562 -2.94 16.23 29.18
N ARG A 563 -3.69 16.26 30.29
CA ARG A 563 -5.15 16.45 30.25
C ARG A 563 -5.55 17.80 29.65
N THR A 564 -4.87 18.89 30.04
CA THR A 564 -5.11 20.23 29.48
C THR A 564 -4.77 20.29 28.00
N LEU A 565 -3.69 19.61 27.58
CA LEU A 565 -3.29 19.48 26.19
C LEU A 565 -4.39 18.83 25.36
N PHE A 566 -4.90 17.67 25.79
CA PHE A 566 -5.99 16.98 25.08
C PHE A 566 -7.29 17.79 25.08
N GLY A 567 -7.68 18.37 26.21
CA GLY A 567 -8.87 19.23 26.28
C GLY A 567 -8.80 20.41 25.29
N PHE A 568 -7.63 21.04 25.18
CA PHE A 568 -7.43 22.13 24.24
C PHE A 568 -7.38 21.65 22.78
N MET A 569 -6.74 20.52 22.49
CA MET A 569 -6.72 19.91 21.15
C MET A 569 -8.14 19.58 20.65
N TYR A 570 -9.01 19.06 21.51
CA TYR A 570 -10.39 18.74 21.14
C TYR A 570 -11.25 20.01 20.94
N GLY A 571 -11.02 21.05 21.74
CA GLY A 571 -11.66 22.34 21.57
C GLY A 571 -11.19 23.12 20.33
N HIS A 572 -9.93 22.96 19.91
CA HIS A 572 -9.37 23.65 18.75
C HIS A 572 -10.06 23.19 17.43
N PRO A 573 -10.32 24.07 16.45
CA PRO A 573 -10.85 23.67 15.14
C PRO A 573 -9.95 22.67 14.39
N GLY A 574 -10.56 21.71 13.69
CA GLY A 574 -9.89 20.68 12.88
C GLY A 574 -10.09 19.27 13.43
N LYS A 575 -9.90 18.24 12.59
CA LYS A 575 -10.09 16.83 12.98
C LYS A 575 -8.97 16.34 13.89
N LYS A 576 -9.12 15.17 14.54
CA LYS A 576 -8.22 14.73 15.63
C LYS A 576 -7.50 13.44 15.26
N LEU A 577 -6.20 13.35 15.58
CA LEU A 577 -5.43 12.10 15.52
C LEU A 577 -4.52 11.97 16.74
N LEU A 578 -4.58 10.81 17.40
CA LEU A 578 -3.71 10.46 18.52
C LEU A 578 -3.09 9.08 18.33
N PHE A 579 -1.77 9.00 18.48
CA PHE A 579 -1.04 7.73 18.41
C PHE A 579 -1.20 6.87 19.67
N GLN A 580 -1.25 5.56 19.45
CA GLN A 580 -1.31 4.53 20.47
C GLN A 580 -0.31 4.72 21.62
N GLY A 581 -0.74 4.44 22.85
CA GLY A 581 0.05 4.61 24.07
C GLY A 581 -0.07 6.01 24.70
N SER A 582 -0.40 7.02 23.90
CA SER A 582 -0.55 8.40 24.39
C SER A 582 -1.82 8.59 25.22
N GLU A 583 -2.88 7.84 24.93
CA GLU A 583 -4.20 7.97 25.53
C GLU A 583 -4.25 7.55 27.00
N PHE A 584 -3.39 6.62 27.42
CA PHE A 584 -3.22 6.25 28.83
C PHE A 584 -1.92 6.81 29.44
N GLY A 585 -1.16 7.62 28.70
CA GLY A 585 0.03 8.29 29.19
C GLY A 585 1.20 7.35 29.43
N GLN A 586 1.62 6.62 28.40
CA GLN A 586 2.86 5.84 28.44
C GLN A 586 4.07 6.75 28.75
N TRP A 587 5.00 6.23 29.55
CA TRP A 587 6.22 6.96 29.95
C TRP A 587 7.35 6.83 28.93
N GLN A 588 7.54 5.62 28.40
CA GLN A 588 8.60 5.33 27.46
C GLN A 588 8.20 5.73 26.04
N GLU A 589 9.20 6.15 25.27
CA GLU A 589 9.06 6.28 23.82
C GLU A 589 8.53 5.00 23.20
N TRP A 590 7.80 5.17 22.10
CA TRP A 590 7.32 4.05 21.33
C TRP A 590 8.51 3.25 20.76
N LYS A 591 8.36 1.92 20.76
CA LYS A 591 9.29 0.97 20.16
C LYS A 591 8.49 -0.07 19.41
N GLU A 592 8.73 -0.20 18.12
CA GLU A 592 8.09 -1.15 17.21
C GLU A 592 8.34 -2.62 17.57
N SER A 593 9.45 -2.89 18.26
CA SER A 593 9.94 -4.22 18.62
C SER A 593 9.25 -4.84 19.85
N GLN A 594 8.37 -4.12 20.55
CA GLN A 594 7.68 -4.61 21.75
C GLN A 594 6.22 -4.13 21.81
N SER A 595 5.45 -4.68 22.76
CA SER A 595 4.11 -4.16 23.07
C SER A 595 4.18 -2.77 23.72
N LEU A 596 3.08 -2.04 23.65
CA LEU A 596 2.82 -0.91 24.54
C LEU A 596 2.83 -1.35 26.02
N ASP A 597 3.09 -0.40 26.91
CA ASP A 597 3.19 -0.59 28.36
C ASP A 597 1.80 -0.77 29.02
N TRP A 598 1.02 -1.77 28.58
CA TRP A 598 -0.36 -2.03 29.05
C TRP A 598 -0.48 -2.23 30.56
N HIS A 599 0.59 -2.67 31.23
CA HIS A 599 0.64 -2.83 32.68
C HIS A 599 0.40 -1.50 33.45
N LEU A 600 0.62 -0.34 32.81
CA LEU A 600 0.39 0.97 33.41
C LEU A 600 -1.09 1.20 33.77
N LEU A 601 -2.02 0.54 33.08
CA LEU A 601 -3.45 0.60 33.38
C LEU A 601 -3.83 -0.11 34.69
N GLN A 602 -2.89 -0.73 35.40
CA GLN A 602 -3.11 -1.18 36.79
C GLN A 602 -3.09 -0.03 37.80
N PHE A 603 -2.60 1.15 37.40
CA PHE A 603 -2.47 2.32 38.27
C PHE A 603 -3.50 3.40 37.93
N GLU A 604 -4.11 3.96 38.98
CA GLU A 604 -5.22 4.92 38.87
C GLU A 604 -4.93 6.16 37.98
N PRO A 605 -3.73 6.79 38.00
CA PRO A 605 -3.46 7.97 37.17
C PRO A 605 -3.61 7.71 35.66
N HIS A 606 -3.16 6.55 35.18
CA HIS A 606 -3.26 6.15 33.78
C HIS A 606 -4.71 5.83 33.39
N GLN A 607 -5.45 5.14 34.26
CA GLN A 607 -6.89 4.88 34.07
C GLN A 607 -7.71 6.18 33.99
N LYS A 608 -7.38 7.19 34.83
CA LYS A 608 -8.05 8.51 34.81
C LYS A 608 -7.75 9.28 33.53
N LEU A 609 -6.53 9.20 33.01
CA LEU A 609 -6.16 9.84 31.75
C LEU A 609 -6.88 9.17 30.57
N GLN A 610 -6.88 7.83 30.52
CA GLN A 610 -7.61 7.07 29.51
C GLN A 610 -9.11 7.41 29.54
N ARG A 611 -9.72 7.48 30.73
CA ARG A 611 -11.11 7.90 30.89
C ARG A 611 -11.38 9.31 30.35
N LEU A 612 -10.47 10.26 30.59
CA LEU A 612 -10.60 11.59 30.00
C LEU A 612 -10.63 11.51 28.47
N VAL A 613 -9.71 10.77 27.85
CA VAL A 613 -9.67 10.64 26.39
C VAL A 613 -10.96 10.01 25.85
N LYS A 614 -11.47 8.98 26.53
CA LYS A 614 -12.79 8.37 26.24
C LYS A 614 -13.93 9.39 26.33
N ASP A 615 -13.97 10.20 27.38
CA ASP A 615 -14.98 11.25 27.54
C ASP A 615 -14.85 12.35 26.49
N LEU A 616 -13.63 12.74 26.08
CA LEU A 616 -13.36 13.71 25.02
C LEU A 616 -13.79 13.19 23.64
N ASN A 617 -13.56 11.90 23.36
CA ASN A 617 -14.04 11.24 22.15
C ASN A 617 -15.57 11.24 22.08
N ARG A 618 -16.25 10.90 23.19
CA ARG A 618 -17.71 11.00 23.27
C ARG A 618 -18.18 12.44 23.03
N LEU A 619 -17.57 13.41 23.69
CA LEU A 619 -17.89 14.84 23.50
C LEU A 619 -17.73 15.26 22.03
N CYS A 620 -16.65 14.85 21.37
CA CYS A 620 -16.41 15.13 19.95
C CYS A 620 -17.53 14.58 19.05
N ARG A 621 -18.09 13.41 19.38
CA ARG A 621 -19.16 12.78 18.62
C ARG A 621 -20.53 13.38 18.89
N GLU A 622 -20.82 13.71 20.15
CA GLU A 622 -22.14 14.16 20.59
C GLU A 622 -22.37 15.66 20.38
N GLU A 623 -21.32 16.49 20.46
CA GLU A 623 -21.43 17.95 20.38
C GLU A 623 -21.13 18.48 18.97
N PRO A 624 -22.14 18.99 18.22
CA PRO A 624 -21.95 19.47 16.85
C PRO A 624 -20.93 20.59 16.72
N ALA A 625 -20.78 21.43 17.74
CA ALA A 625 -19.81 22.51 17.79
C ALA A 625 -18.35 22.05 17.61
N LEU A 626 -18.05 20.77 17.86
CA LEU A 626 -16.70 20.23 17.77
C LEU A 626 -16.34 19.64 16.41
N HIS A 627 -17.30 19.52 15.48
CA HIS A 627 -17.04 18.87 14.19
C HIS A 627 -17.79 19.45 12.98
N GLN A 628 -18.95 20.07 13.17
CA GLN A 628 -19.82 20.47 12.06
C GLN A 628 -19.25 21.64 11.24
N ILE A 629 -18.58 22.58 11.90
CA ILE A 629 -18.02 23.81 11.29
C ILE A 629 -16.54 23.96 11.66
N ASP A 630 -15.73 22.93 11.41
CA ASP A 630 -14.28 22.97 11.71
C ASP A 630 -13.48 23.87 10.75
N PHE A 631 -13.94 23.99 9.50
CA PHE A 631 -13.12 24.52 8.40
C PHE A 631 -13.57 25.91 7.93
N GLU A 632 -14.49 26.53 8.66
CA GLU A 632 -14.95 27.90 8.39
C GLU A 632 -14.69 28.79 9.61
N PRO A 633 -14.29 30.07 9.39
CA PRO A 633 -14.12 31.02 10.49
C PRO A 633 -15.37 31.22 11.34
N SER A 634 -16.57 30.95 10.81
CA SER A 634 -17.85 31.04 11.51
C SER A 634 -17.98 30.06 12.69
N GLY A 635 -17.25 28.94 12.68
CA GLY A 635 -17.28 27.90 13.71
C GLY A 635 -16.42 28.19 14.95
N PHE A 636 -15.66 29.28 14.95
CA PHE A 636 -14.74 29.63 16.03
C PHE A 636 -14.74 31.14 16.32
N GLU A 637 -14.71 31.52 17.59
CA GLU A 637 -14.53 32.92 17.96
C GLU A 637 -13.74 33.05 19.26
N TRP A 638 -12.73 33.92 19.27
CA TRP A 638 -12.05 34.28 20.50
C TRP A 638 -12.97 35.12 21.40
N ILE A 639 -13.03 34.78 22.69
CA ILE A 639 -13.56 35.66 23.73
C ILE A 639 -12.42 36.53 24.27
N ASP A 640 -11.31 35.91 24.67
CA ASP A 640 -10.07 36.56 25.09
C ASP A 640 -8.88 35.63 24.88
N PHE A 641 -7.84 36.13 24.23
CA PHE A 641 -6.57 35.42 24.02
C PHE A 641 -5.37 36.29 24.38
N MET A 642 -5.59 37.40 25.10
CA MET A 642 -4.57 38.40 25.42
C MET A 642 -4.01 38.24 26.84
N ASP A 643 -4.61 37.39 27.69
CA ASP A 643 -4.16 37.13 29.05
C ASP A 643 -2.93 36.19 29.11
N ALA A 644 -1.86 36.62 28.44
CA ALA A 644 -0.58 35.93 28.37
C ALA A 644 0.08 35.80 29.75
N ASP A 645 -0.03 36.84 30.59
CA ASP A 645 0.58 36.88 31.94
C ASP A 645 0.08 35.75 32.84
N ASN A 646 -1.18 35.36 32.66
CA ASN A 646 -1.80 34.25 33.36
C ASN A 646 -1.82 32.95 32.54
N SER A 647 -1.45 33.02 31.27
CA SER A 647 -1.57 31.93 30.28
C SER A 647 -2.98 31.35 30.28
N ILE A 648 -3.97 32.23 30.13
CA ILE A 648 -5.37 31.87 29.92
C ILE A 648 -5.80 32.24 28.50
N ILE A 649 -6.57 31.36 27.87
CA ILE A 649 -7.35 31.70 26.68
C ILE A 649 -8.81 31.27 26.86
N LEU A 650 -9.71 32.00 26.22
CA LEU A 650 -11.14 31.82 26.20
C LEU A 650 -11.64 31.88 24.74
N PHE A 651 -12.41 30.89 24.32
CA PHE A 651 -12.99 30.89 22.97
C PHE A 651 -14.32 30.14 22.92
N MET A 652 -15.07 30.38 21.86
CA MET A 652 -16.29 29.69 21.52
C MET A 652 -16.08 28.75 20.34
N ARG A 653 -16.70 27.58 20.42
CA ARG A 653 -16.97 26.71 19.29
C ARG A 653 -18.43 26.83 18.93
N LYS A 654 -18.70 27.28 17.71
CA LYS A 654 -20.03 27.59 17.20
C LYS A 654 -20.48 26.49 16.24
N THR A 655 -21.79 26.39 16.09
CA THR A 655 -22.51 25.41 15.25
C THR A 655 -23.68 26.13 14.57
N LEU A 656 -24.41 25.43 13.71
CA LEU A 656 -25.57 25.98 13.00
C LEU A 656 -26.72 26.34 13.96
N ASP A 657 -26.92 25.61 15.06
CA ASP A 657 -27.83 26.00 16.14
C ASP A 657 -27.05 26.72 17.25
N PRO A 658 -27.26 28.02 17.48
CA PRO A 658 -26.54 28.75 18.52
C PRO A 658 -26.64 28.15 19.94
N LYS A 659 -27.65 27.31 20.22
CA LYS A 659 -27.83 26.63 21.51
C LYS A 659 -26.75 25.60 21.83
N ASP A 660 -26.14 25.00 20.82
CA ASP A 660 -25.10 23.98 21.03
C ASP A 660 -23.69 24.61 21.02
N THR A 661 -23.60 25.95 21.15
CA THR A 661 -22.32 26.66 21.26
C THR A 661 -21.60 26.26 22.55
N LEU A 662 -20.33 25.88 22.43
CA LEU A 662 -19.48 25.54 23.58
C LEU A 662 -18.52 26.68 23.88
N VAL A 663 -18.34 26.97 25.17
CA VAL A 663 -17.33 27.93 25.68
C VAL A 663 -16.18 27.15 26.30
N PHE A 664 -14.97 27.39 25.81
CA PHE A 664 -13.73 26.80 26.31
C PHE A 664 -12.99 27.79 27.19
N VAL A 665 -12.57 27.32 28.37
CA VAL A 665 -11.79 28.06 29.36
C VAL A 665 -10.52 27.30 29.64
N CYS A 666 -9.40 27.76 29.09
CA CYS A 666 -8.14 27.04 29.18
C CYS A 666 -7.18 27.80 30.11
N ASN A 667 -6.80 27.19 31.23
CA ASN A 667 -5.75 27.68 32.13
C ASN A 667 -4.50 26.80 31.99
N PHE A 668 -3.42 27.36 31.47
CA PHE A 668 -2.18 26.63 31.21
C PHE A 668 -1.15 26.80 32.35
N THR A 669 -1.58 27.14 33.56
CA THR A 669 -0.72 27.21 34.74
C THR A 669 -1.33 26.42 35.90
N PRO A 670 -0.53 25.93 36.86
CA PRO A 670 -1.05 25.28 38.06
C PRO A 670 -1.73 26.26 39.03
N VAL A 671 -1.74 27.56 38.72
CA VAL A 671 -2.32 28.59 39.59
C VAL A 671 -3.85 28.53 39.52
N TYR A 672 -4.47 28.17 40.64
CA TYR A 672 -5.92 28.20 40.82
C TYR A 672 -6.44 29.63 40.87
N ARG A 673 -7.62 29.88 40.26
CA ARG A 673 -8.26 31.20 40.22
C ARG A 673 -9.73 31.10 40.65
N ASP A 674 -10.05 31.69 41.79
CA ASP A 674 -11.39 31.64 42.42
C ASP A 674 -12.40 32.64 41.80
N SER A 675 -11.92 33.70 41.15
CA SER A 675 -12.78 34.75 40.60
C SER A 675 -12.25 35.31 39.27
N TYR A 676 -12.13 34.44 38.26
CA TYR A 676 -11.79 34.84 36.90
C TYR A 676 -13.07 35.18 36.11
N ARG A 677 -13.18 36.40 35.59
CA ARG A 677 -14.35 36.87 34.86
C ARG A 677 -14.30 36.38 33.40
N ILE A 678 -15.42 35.87 32.91
CA ILE A 678 -15.61 35.46 31.50
C ILE A 678 -16.77 36.30 30.95
N GLY A 679 -16.60 36.81 29.73
CA GLY A 679 -17.51 37.72 29.04
C GLY A 679 -18.75 37.06 28.48
#